data_AF-A0A3N2NMZ3-F1
#
_entry.id   AF-A0A3N2NMZ3-F1
#
_cell.length_a   1.000
_cell.length_b   1.000
_cell.length_c   1.000
_cell.angle_alpha   90.00
_cell.angle_beta   90.00
_cell.angle_gamma   90.00
#
_symmetry.space_group_name_H-M   'P 1'
#
loop_
_entity.id
_entity.type
_entity.pdbx_description
1 polymer ?
#
loop_
_entity_poly.entity_id
_entity_poly.type
_entity_poly.pdbx_seq_one_letter_code
_entity_poly.pdbx_strand_id
1 'polypeptide(L)'
;MTVAFISCDKTDEMSSNVCGNASTIIANINGTSDNSRTAIDPTTYTGGHVGILWMPGDAIGVYGNGVNNKKFTSNSTQPLGRTTFTGDCHAPLLAYYPYSPDNDACQSTAVKGTLPSVQHYDSQTRRIEGDYKYGIPREGADKEFDFNHIFSLLCVNVNVTGTTIENETLRSVTIELPSQRVLSGDFTFDLNNGKYGFTGDMSNSVTLLWTDTPKLERGKTYSAYMTCAPDFKEDDEVKIIVTTDKHTAKVTKHIAYDFESNSVYTFNVDLSLFGDDVVIDEIPVEPEEETANCYMVTSAGVHDFKATVIGNGQKGIIPGAGFHTDDATITPRSASLLWEDVQGFISDIELRDGRVYYTTTGNVGNAVIAVYSGADATGDILWSWHIWGVGDTLPNDVELTNYKGHRYTVMSRNLGDRSDKSAYGVLYQWGRKDPVSSDSIIYVNGQEITTDDAATRCYRFINRFTSADRGKATIEYGVRNPMQMTTIESCDDWLNIENLYLWGNTNFAVEQASDEKSFTDVKTIYDPSPVGYRVANSQTFTYFVKNENGSNTSAVNAARLDRLNYIKYDNGYYFMANESDTEGIWFPQNGARDGYYLPVTIYTGNGNKRAYFSSVTKTGRYWYSNPADPKSGERRALCISMSSYVENNNSNISNSYNQVQVNNILKRSSALAVRCVRE
;
A
#
# COMPACT_ATOMS: atom_id res chain seq x y z
N MET A 1 38.73 48.75 -40.80
CA MET A 1 38.33 48.48 -39.40
C MET A 1 36.87 48.09 -39.42
N THR A 2 36.59 46.97 -38.77
CA THR A 2 35.41 46.13 -38.89
C THR A 2 34.31 46.61 -37.95
N VAL A 3 33.10 46.88 -38.49
CA VAL A 3 31.73 46.42 -38.08
C VAL A 3 31.46 46.31 -36.56
N ALA A 4 30.35 46.71 -35.91
CA ALA A 4 29.01 47.22 -36.26
C ALA A 4 28.39 47.88 -34.99
N PHE A 5 27.33 48.67 -35.19
CA PHE A 5 26.38 49.13 -34.17
C PHE A 5 25.55 47.99 -33.56
N ILE A 6 25.04 48.16 -32.33
CA ILE A 6 23.67 47.83 -31.87
C ILE A 6 23.40 48.59 -30.55
N SER A 7 22.19 49.13 -30.41
CA SER A 7 21.64 49.84 -29.24
C SER A 7 21.24 48.91 -28.09
N CYS A 8 21.03 49.46 -26.89
CA CYS A 8 20.12 48.86 -25.92
C CYS A 8 19.37 49.96 -25.15
N ASP A 9 18.05 49.80 -25.12
CA ASP A 9 17.06 50.66 -24.46
C ASP A 9 16.87 50.28 -22.98
N LYS A 10 16.24 51.20 -22.26
CA LYS A 10 15.85 51.20 -20.85
C LYS A 10 15.20 49.87 -20.40
N THR A 11 15.75 49.24 -19.36
CA THR A 11 15.11 48.17 -18.60
C THR A 11 14.99 48.56 -17.14
N ASP A 12 13.81 48.26 -16.60
CA ASP A 12 13.38 48.47 -15.22
C ASP A 12 14.38 47.92 -14.20
N GLU A 13 14.40 48.57 -13.03
CA GLU A 13 15.16 48.12 -11.87
C GLU A 13 14.84 46.64 -11.57
N MET A 14 15.83 45.78 -11.81
CA MET A 14 15.81 44.42 -11.31
C MET A 14 15.71 44.47 -9.79
N SER A 15 14.58 43.99 -9.25
CA SER A 15 14.50 43.51 -7.87
C SER A 15 15.66 42.55 -7.66
N SER A 16 16.61 42.94 -6.82
CA SER A 16 17.75 42.12 -6.46
C SER A 16 17.24 40.81 -5.86
N ASN A 17 17.57 39.70 -6.52
CA ASN A 17 17.61 38.39 -5.90
C ASN A 17 18.55 38.49 -4.68
N VAL A 18 17.96 38.61 -3.50
CA VAL A 18 18.68 38.36 -2.25
C VAL A 18 19.01 36.87 -2.26
N CYS A 19 20.26 36.56 -2.58
CA CYS A 19 20.87 35.28 -2.23
C CYS A 19 20.64 35.08 -0.73
N GLY A 20 19.71 34.19 -0.37
CA GLY A 20 19.34 33.93 1.01
C GLY A 20 20.54 33.40 1.78
N ASN A 21 21.04 34.17 2.74
CA ASN A 21 22.02 33.65 3.69
C ASN A 21 21.29 32.67 4.62
N ALA A 22 21.68 31.39 4.55
CA ALA A 22 21.19 30.36 5.46
C ALA A 22 21.34 30.83 6.91
N SER A 23 20.26 30.73 7.67
CA SER A 23 20.19 31.15 9.07
C SER A 23 19.94 29.94 9.96
N THR A 24 20.56 29.90 11.13
CA THR A 24 20.38 28.83 12.11
C THR A 24 19.56 29.34 13.27
N ILE A 25 18.62 28.54 13.77
CA ILE A 25 17.95 28.76 15.05
C ILE A 25 18.20 27.58 15.99
N ILE A 26 18.34 27.86 17.27
CA ILE A 26 18.52 26.86 18.33
C ILE A 26 17.22 26.78 19.10
N ALA A 27 16.59 25.61 19.13
CA ALA A 27 15.37 25.38 19.91
C ALA A 27 15.71 25.01 21.36
N ASN A 28 15.12 25.73 22.32
CA ASN A 28 15.28 25.55 23.76
C ASN A 28 13.93 25.50 24.51
N ILE A 29 13.99 25.33 25.84
CA ILE A 29 12.88 25.29 26.80
C ILE A 29 12.99 26.49 27.75
N ASN A 30 11.88 27.17 28.07
CA ASN A 30 11.82 28.22 29.09
C ASN A 30 11.90 27.63 30.52
N GLY A 31 12.63 28.28 31.44
CA GLY A 31 13.03 27.70 32.73
C GLY A 31 11.90 27.33 33.71
N THR A 32 12.14 26.28 34.51
CA THR A 32 11.33 25.65 35.60
C THR A 32 10.08 24.86 35.22
N SER A 33 9.67 24.81 33.96
CA SER A 33 8.63 23.88 33.49
C SER A 33 9.18 23.02 32.36
N ASP A 34 9.32 21.73 32.63
CA ASP A 34 9.72 20.71 31.66
C ASP A 34 8.60 20.47 30.66
N ASN A 35 8.79 20.86 29.39
CA ASN A 35 8.21 20.25 28.18
C ASN A 35 8.59 21.04 26.91
N SER A 36 9.39 20.42 26.04
CA SER A 36 9.34 20.57 24.58
C SER A 36 9.97 19.32 24.00
N ARG A 37 9.53 18.82 22.82
CA ARG A 37 10.21 17.97 21.79
C ARG A 37 9.24 16.91 21.17
N THR A 38 9.66 15.93 20.33
CA THR A 38 8.80 15.10 19.40
C THR A 38 8.78 13.57 19.60
N ALA A 39 9.61 13.03 20.51
CA ALA A 39 9.54 11.64 20.99
C ALA A 39 9.86 11.56 22.48
N ILE A 40 9.34 10.62 23.26
CA ILE A 40 9.58 10.65 24.72
C ILE A 40 11.05 10.37 25.09
N ASP A 41 11.59 11.18 25.99
CA ASP A 41 12.91 11.01 26.60
C ASP A 41 12.84 9.85 27.61
N PRO A 42 13.63 8.78 27.44
CA PRO A 42 13.60 7.64 28.35
C PRO A 42 14.23 7.95 29.73
N THR A 43 14.81 9.13 29.92
CA THR A 43 15.47 9.51 31.18
C THR A 43 14.42 9.76 32.27
N THR A 44 14.58 9.12 33.44
CA THR A 44 13.76 9.43 34.61
C THR A 44 14.31 10.67 35.32
N TYR A 45 13.51 11.74 35.36
CA TYR A 45 13.90 12.99 36.01
C TYR A 45 13.48 13.03 37.47
N THR A 46 14.32 13.63 38.32
CA THR A 46 14.02 13.87 39.74
C THR A 46 12.80 14.79 39.85
N GLY A 47 11.71 14.31 40.47
CA GLY A 47 10.43 15.05 40.53
C GLY A 47 9.35 14.54 39.57
N GLY A 48 9.63 13.51 38.77
CA GLY A 48 8.63 12.85 37.90
C GLY A 48 8.40 13.54 36.56
N HIS A 49 9.30 14.45 36.16
CA HIS A 49 9.20 15.15 34.88
C HIS A 49 9.39 14.21 33.69
N VAL A 50 8.70 14.51 32.59
CA VAL A 50 8.83 13.80 31.31
C VAL A 50 9.57 14.70 30.34
N GLY A 51 10.71 14.25 29.85
CA GLY A 51 11.37 14.90 28.72
C GLY A 51 10.74 14.40 27.42
N ILE A 52 10.70 15.24 26.39
CA ILE A 52 10.42 14.80 25.02
C ILE A 52 11.76 14.92 24.23
N LEU A 53 12.02 14.49 23.00
CA LEU A 53 13.30 14.58 22.25
C LEU A 53 13.12 15.05 20.81
N TRP A 54 13.91 16.04 20.35
CA TRP A 54 13.89 16.45 18.94
C TRP A 54 14.53 15.34 18.13
N MET A 55 13.86 14.89 17.09
CA MET A 55 14.27 13.77 16.27
C MET A 55 15.05 14.24 15.03
N PRO A 56 15.92 13.38 14.47
CA PRO A 56 16.49 13.61 13.15
C PRO A 56 15.38 13.79 12.10
N GLY A 57 15.50 14.84 11.30
CA GLY A 57 14.55 15.16 10.22
C GLY A 57 13.32 15.96 10.65
N ASP A 58 13.13 16.24 11.95
CA ASP A 58 12.08 17.17 12.38
C ASP A 58 12.22 18.52 11.68
N ALA A 59 11.09 19.13 11.33
CA ALA A 59 11.05 20.41 10.66
C ALA A 59 10.07 21.36 11.34
N ILE A 60 10.44 22.63 11.39
CA ILE A 60 9.67 23.73 11.94
C ILE A 60 9.39 24.77 10.86
N GLY A 61 8.24 25.42 10.93
CA GLY A 61 7.91 26.56 10.09
C GLY A 61 8.32 27.86 10.77
N VAL A 62 9.09 28.69 10.07
CA VAL A 62 9.63 29.95 10.59
C VAL A 62 9.00 31.15 9.89
N TYR A 63 8.58 32.12 10.69
CA TYR A 63 8.02 33.39 10.25
C TYR A 63 8.95 34.55 10.61
N GLY A 64 9.04 35.52 9.72
CA GLY A 64 9.83 36.74 9.88
C GLY A 64 9.20 37.90 9.10
N ASN A 65 9.88 39.04 9.04
CA ASN A 65 9.35 40.19 8.31
C ASN A 65 9.27 39.90 6.80
N GLY A 66 8.05 39.85 6.24
CA GLY A 66 7.81 39.50 4.84
C GLY A 66 8.10 38.03 4.48
N VAL A 67 8.26 37.16 5.48
CA VAL A 67 8.58 35.74 5.32
C VAL A 67 7.56 34.91 6.07
N ASN A 68 6.79 34.09 5.36
CA ASN A 68 5.83 33.15 5.95
C ASN A 68 6.34 31.71 5.81
N ASN A 69 6.17 30.95 6.89
CA ASN A 69 6.29 29.48 6.94
C ASN A 69 7.54 28.89 6.25
N LYS A 70 8.72 29.49 6.42
CA LYS A 70 9.93 28.90 5.83
C LYS A 70 10.31 27.64 6.59
N LYS A 71 10.53 26.56 5.84
CA LYS A 71 10.97 25.28 6.40
C LYS A 71 12.38 25.40 6.97
N PHE A 72 12.51 25.06 8.24
CA PHE A 72 13.79 24.87 8.93
C PHE A 72 13.87 23.41 9.36
N THR A 73 14.97 22.71 9.07
CA THR A 73 15.11 21.26 9.37
C THR A 73 16.16 21.03 10.45
N SER A 74 15.89 20.09 11.36
CA SER A 74 16.77 19.67 12.44
C SER A 74 18.08 19.12 11.89
N ASN A 75 19.19 19.63 12.39
CA ASN A 75 20.53 19.14 12.06
C ASN A 75 20.95 17.91 12.90
N SER A 76 20.09 17.46 13.81
CA SER A 76 20.43 16.34 14.69
C SER A 76 20.51 15.03 13.89
N THR A 77 21.48 14.19 14.24
CA THR A 77 21.61 12.81 13.73
C THR A 77 21.12 11.76 14.74
N GLN A 78 20.75 12.21 15.93
CA GLN A 78 20.19 11.40 17.01
C GLN A 78 19.17 12.22 17.82
N PRO A 79 18.29 11.58 18.61
CA PRO A 79 17.32 12.27 19.46
C PRO A 79 18.02 13.20 20.47
N LEU A 80 17.64 14.48 20.53
CA LEU A 80 18.31 15.47 21.40
C LEU A 80 17.35 16.43 22.12
N GLY A 81 17.75 16.79 23.35
CA GLY A 81 17.11 17.80 24.19
C GLY A 81 17.13 19.22 23.61
N ARG A 82 18.14 19.50 22.80
CA ARG A 82 18.46 20.81 22.23
C ARG A 82 19.15 20.56 20.89
N THR A 83 18.69 21.21 19.83
CA THR A 83 19.26 21.05 18.50
C THR A 83 19.18 22.35 17.71
N THR A 84 20.01 22.43 16.67
CA THR A 84 19.98 23.51 15.70
C THR A 84 19.10 23.11 14.52
N PHE A 85 18.26 24.03 14.08
CA PHE A 85 17.52 23.93 12.83
C PHE A 85 18.07 24.93 11.82
N THR A 86 18.13 24.53 10.55
CA THR A 86 18.67 25.37 9.46
C THR A 86 17.61 25.61 8.39
N GLY A 87 17.53 26.85 7.90
CA GLY A 87 16.66 27.24 6.78
C GLY A 87 16.89 28.68 6.33
N ASP A 88 16.07 29.12 5.37
CA ASP A 88 16.25 30.41 4.69
C ASP A 88 15.29 31.47 5.24
N CYS A 89 15.69 32.13 6.33
CA CYS A 89 15.01 33.30 6.87
C CYS A 89 16.03 34.21 7.58
N HIS A 90 16.28 35.41 7.04
CA HIS A 90 17.33 36.31 7.53
C HIS A 90 17.09 36.84 8.95
N ALA A 91 15.83 37.03 9.35
CA ALA A 91 15.42 37.52 10.66
C ALA A 91 14.20 36.74 11.17
N PRO A 92 14.40 35.53 11.72
CA PRO A 92 13.35 34.73 12.35
C PRO A 92 12.73 35.48 13.53
N LEU A 93 11.39 35.56 13.56
CA LEU A 93 10.63 36.20 14.64
C LEU A 93 9.74 35.22 15.40
N LEU A 94 9.20 34.22 14.72
CA LEU A 94 8.30 33.21 15.30
C LEU A 94 8.59 31.86 14.64
N ALA A 95 8.35 30.78 15.36
CA ALA A 95 8.46 29.43 14.81
C ALA A 95 7.30 28.55 15.29
N TYR A 96 7.04 27.44 14.61
CA TYR A 96 6.12 26.41 15.08
C TYR A 96 6.53 25.02 14.61
N TYR A 97 6.03 24.02 15.33
CA TYR A 97 6.19 22.60 15.00
C TYR A 97 4.81 21.91 15.06
N PRO A 98 4.54 20.91 14.20
CA PRO A 98 5.35 20.47 13.06
C PRO A 98 5.19 21.39 11.84
N TYR A 99 6.24 21.53 11.02
CA TYR A 99 6.15 22.21 9.73
C TYR A 99 5.12 21.55 8.80
N SER A 100 4.23 22.34 8.22
CA SER A 100 3.38 21.94 7.10
C SER A 100 3.47 22.96 5.95
N PRO A 101 3.63 22.54 4.68
CA PRO A 101 3.57 23.45 3.53
C PRO A 101 2.19 24.10 3.32
N ASP A 102 1.12 23.54 3.90
CA ASP A 102 -0.24 24.10 3.81
C ASP A 102 -0.35 25.49 4.48
N ASN A 103 0.64 25.83 5.29
CA ASN A 103 0.75 27.11 5.98
C ASN A 103 1.55 28.17 5.19
N ASP A 104 2.01 27.89 3.97
CA ASP A 104 2.81 28.83 3.15
C ASP A 104 2.10 30.16 2.88
N ALA A 105 0.77 30.11 2.70
CA ALA A 105 -0.07 31.29 2.52
C ALA A 105 -0.69 31.82 3.83
N CYS A 106 -0.54 31.09 4.93
CA CYS A 106 -1.15 31.44 6.21
C CYS A 106 -0.37 32.55 6.92
N GLN A 107 -1.08 33.46 7.58
CA GLN A 107 -0.48 34.45 8.47
C GLN A 107 -0.05 33.79 9.78
N SER A 108 0.92 34.37 10.48
CA SER A 108 1.41 33.85 11.77
C SER A 108 0.35 33.81 12.89
N THR A 109 -0.79 34.48 12.70
CA THR A 109 -1.93 34.49 13.64
C THR A 109 -3.01 33.46 13.33
N ALA A 110 -2.87 32.69 12.23
CA ALA A 110 -3.88 31.75 11.76
C ALA A 110 -3.22 30.50 11.12
N VAL A 111 -2.18 29.99 11.76
CA VAL A 111 -1.48 28.77 11.30
C VAL A 111 -2.41 27.59 11.50
N LYS A 112 -2.54 26.73 10.50
CA LYS A 112 -3.41 25.54 10.52
C LYS A 112 -2.70 24.33 11.12
N GLY A 113 -3.46 23.49 11.81
CA GLY A 113 -3.02 22.20 12.29
C GLY A 113 -4.19 21.24 12.46
N THR A 114 -3.88 19.95 12.66
CA THR A 114 -4.84 18.88 12.93
C THR A 114 -4.35 18.09 14.12
N LEU A 115 -5.11 18.10 15.20
CA LEU A 115 -4.88 17.24 16.36
C LEU A 115 -5.66 15.94 16.11
N PRO A 116 -5.00 14.81 15.81
CA PRO A 116 -5.70 13.60 15.41
C PRO A 116 -6.45 12.94 16.58
N SER A 117 -7.69 12.50 16.33
CA SER A 117 -8.50 11.71 17.27
C SER A 117 -8.01 10.27 17.42
N VAL A 118 -7.25 9.76 16.44
CA VAL A 118 -6.58 8.46 16.50
C VAL A 118 -5.08 8.68 16.32
N GLN A 119 -4.31 8.28 17.32
CA GLN A 119 -2.87 8.46 17.43
C GLN A 119 -2.16 7.12 17.54
N HIS A 120 -0.89 7.09 17.17
CA HIS A 120 -0.07 5.88 17.21
C HIS A 120 1.12 6.06 18.15
N TYR A 121 1.46 4.98 18.86
CA TYR A 121 2.64 4.93 19.69
C TYR A 121 3.35 3.58 19.54
N ASP A 122 4.67 3.66 19.43
CA ASP A 122 5.58 2.52 19.39
C ASP A 122 6.58 2.67 20.53
N SER A 123 6.71 1.66 21.40
CA SER A 123 7.59 1.77 22.57
C SER A 123 9.08 1.87 22.23
N GLN A 124 9.49 1.43 21.03
CA GLN A 124 10.87 1.51 20.55
C GLN A 124 11.17 2.89 19.97
N THR A 125 10.28 3.43 19.13
CA THR A 125 10.49 4.74 18.49
C THR A 125 10.13 5.91 19.41
N ARG A 126 9.17 5.70 20.31
CA ARG A 126 8.61 6.67 21.27
C ARG A 126 8.09 7.97 20.65
N ARG A 127 7.80 7.96 19.35
CA ARG A 127 7.26 9.13 18.64
C ARG A 127 5.86 9.46 19.15
N ILE A 128 5.56 10.75 19.20
CA ILE A 128 4.23 11.25 19.56
C ILE A 128 3.60 11.98 18.37
N GLU A 129 2.30 11.78 18.19
CA GLU A 129 1.48 12.51 17.22
C GLU A 129 0.77 13.69 17.90
N GLY A 130 0.29 14.64 17.09
CA GLY A 130 -0.45 15.80 17.60
C GLY A 130 0.40 16.82 18.38
N ASP A 131 1.72 16.72 18.27
CA ASP A 131 2.68 17.44 19.09
C ASP A 131 2.89 18.92 18.68
N TYR A 132 1.85 19.73 18.77
CA TYR A 132 1.89 21.11 18.29
C TYR A 132 2.54 22.08 19.28
N LYS A 133 3.44 22.93 18.76
CA LYS A 133 4.18 23.93 19.52
C LYS A 133 4.33 25.23 18.77
N TYR A 134 4.46 26.32 19.51
CA TYR A 134 4.94 27.60 19.00
C TYR A 134 6.23 28.01 19.71
N GLY A 135 7.13 28.66 18.97
CA GLY A 135 8.44 29.09 19.42
C GLY A 135 8.56 30.61 19.35
N ILE A 136 9.02 31.21 20.46
CA ILE A 136 9.31 32.65 20.57
C ILE A 136 10.81 32.87 20.80
N PRO A 137 11.41 33.94 20.27
CA PRO A 137 12.81 34.28 20.53
C PRO A 137 13.06 34.45 22.03
N ARG A 138 14.13 33.83 22.52
CA ARG A 138 14.55 33.94 23.92
C ARG A 138 15.19 35.30 24.16
N GLU A 139 14.72 36.01 25.18
CA GLU A 139 15.28 37.29 25.57
C GLU A 139 16.77 37.15 25.95
N GLY A 140 17.62 38.00 25.38
CA GLY A 140 19.05 38.03 25.69
C GLY A 140 19.91 36.92 25.06
N ALA A 141 19.34 36.05 24.21
CA ALA A 141 20.07 34.98 23.54
C ALA A 141 19.87 35.03 22.01
N ASP A 142 20.95 35.27 21.26
CA ASP A 142 20.89 35.35 19.81
C ASP A 142 20.52 33.99 19.19
N LYS A 143 19.55 34.00 18.26
CA LYS A 143 19.07 32.82 17.50
C LYS A 143 18.47 31.70 18.35
N GLU A 144 18.18 31.94 19.62
CA GLU A 144 17.57 30.96 20.51
C GLU A 144 16.05 31.16 20.56
N PHE A 145 15.29 30.07 20.46
CA PHE A 145 13.82 30.08 20.54
C PHE A 145 13.34 29.17 21.67
N ASP A 146 12.46 29.66 22.51
CA ASP A 146 11.76 28.88 23.53
C ASP A 146 10.43 28.37 22.97
N PHE A 147 10.26 27.04 22.93
CA PHE A 147 9.05 26.40 22.43
C PHE A 147 8.10 26.02 23.57
N ASN A 148 6.82 26.29 23.38
CA ASN A 148 5.74 25.94 24.29
C ASN A 148 4.72 25.04 23.58
N HIS A 149 4.23 23.99 24.25
CA HIS A 149 3.17 23.16 23.73
C HIS A 149 1.83 23.89 23.74
N ILE A 150 1.01 23.62 22.73
CA ILE A 150 -0.34 24.17 22.61
C ILE A 150 -1.35 23.30 23.37
N PHE A 151 -1.09 22.00 23.44
CA PHE A 151 -1.97 20.97 23.99
C PHE A 151 -1.39 20.32 25.26
N SER A 152 -2.19 19.46 25.90
CA SER A 152 -1.74 18.62 27.01
C SER A 152 -1.19 17.29 26.49
N LEU A 153 -0.25 16.71 27.23
CA LEU A 153 0.25 15.36 26.99
C LEU A 153 -0.33 14.41 28.03
N LEU A 154 -0.87 13.28 27.59
CA LEU A 154 -1.34 12.21 28.47
C LEU A 154 -0.32 11.07 28.48
N CYS A 155 0.10 10.65 29.66
CA CYS A 155 0.84 9.42 29.89
C CYS A 155 -0.15 8.35 30.34
N VAL A 156 -0.36 7.32 29.52
CA VAL A 156 -1.28 6.21 29.83
C VAL A 156 -0.46 5.00 30.24
N ASN A 157 -0.67 4.53 31.46
CA ASN A 157 -0.04 3.35 32.03
C ASN A 157 -1.08 2.23 32.15
N VAL A 158 -0.97 1.19 31.34
CA VAL A 158 -1.88 0.05 31.35
C VAL A 158 -1.29 -1.10 32.15
N ASN A 159 -2.01 -1.57 33.16
CA ASN A 159 -1.72 -2.81 33.87
C ASN A 159 -3.01 -3.62 34.02
N VAL A 160 -2.98 -4.87 33.58
CA VAL A 160 -4.17 -5.75 33.56
C VAL A 160 -4.04 -6.93 34.52
N THR A 161 -3.07 -6.88 35.43
CA THR A 161 -2.80 -7.96 36.39
C THR A 161 -4.07 -8.31 37.18
N GLY A 162 -4.39 -9.59 37.29
CA GLY A 162 -5.56 -10.08 38.01
C GLY A 162 -6.87 -9.99 37.23
N THR A 163 -6.85 -9.59 35.97
CA THR A 163 -8.04 -9.58 35.09
C THR A 163 -8.06 -10.78 34.14
N THR A 164 -9.21 -11.02 33.48
CA THR A 164 -9.36 -12.09 32.50
C THR A 164 -8.64 -11.83 31.18
N ILE A 165 -8.17 -10.60 30.94
CA ILE A 165 -7.50 -10.19 29.70
C ILE A 165 -5.97 -10.24 29.80
N GLU A 166 -5.42 -10.86 30.85
CA GLU A 166 -4.00 -11.21 30.89
C GLU A 166 -3.60 -12.10 29.71
N ASN A 167 -2.40 -11.90 29.18
CA ASN A 167 -1.81 -12.58 28.02
C ASN A 167 -2.47 -12.28 26.68
N GLU A 168 -3.45 -11.38 26.62
CA GLU A 168 -3.99 -10.86 25.36
C GLU A 168 -3.06 -9.78 24.77
N THR A 169 -3.28 -9.46 23.51
CA THR A 169 -2.47 -8.46 22.78
C THR A 169 -3.12 -7.10 22.92
N LEU A 170 -2.43 -6.13 23.52
CA LEU A 170 -2.92 -4.75 23.60
C LEU A 170 -2.99 -4.14 22.20
N ARG A 171 -4.16 -3.58 21.86
CA ARG A 171 -4.38 -2.89 20.58
C ARG A 171 -4.51 -1.38 20.78
N SER A 172 -5.32 -0.95 21.74
CA SER A 172 -5.55 0.48 21.93
C SER A 172 -5.98 0.85 23.35
N VAL A 173 -5.85 2.14 23.66
CA VAL A 173 -6.57 2.80 24.76
C VAL A 173 -7.33 3.99 24.22
N THR A 174 -8.61 4.10 24.54
CA THR A 174 -9.44 5.27 24.22
C THR A 174 -9.81 6.01 25.48
N ILE A 175 -9.69 7.34 25.45
CA ILE A 175 -10.19 8.26 26.48
C ILE A 175 -11.33 9.07 25.84
N GLU A 176 -12.53 8.92 26.38
CA GLU A 176 -13.76 9.57 25.93
C GLU A 176 -14.32 10.46 27.06
N LEU A 177 -14.62 11.71 26.72
CA LEU A 177 -15.27 12.69 27.59
C LEU A 177 -16.73 12.92 27.18
N PRO A 178 -17.53 13.69 27.94
CA PRO A 178 -18.90 14.00 27.55
C PRO A 178 -18.93 14.82 26.24
N SER A 179 -20.01 14.68 25.47
CA SER A 179 -20.12 15.19 24.09
C SER A 179 -19.88 16.71 23.89
N GLN A 180 -19.98 17.52 24.95
CA GLN A 180 -19.68 18.95 24.90
C GLN A 180 -18.18 19.28 24.89
N ARG A 181 -17.32 18.30 25.18
CA ARG A 181 -15.87 18.47 25.22
C ARG A 181 -15.24 18.21 23.88
N VAL A 182 -14.05 18.78 23.68
CA VAL A 182 -13.29 18.62 22.45
C VAL A 182 -11.84 18.28 22.78
N LEU A 183 -11.42 17.07 22.42
CA LEU A 183 -10.09 16.55 22.66
C LEU A 183 -9.19 16.61 21.43
N SER A 184 -9.78 16.63 20.23
CA SER A 184 -9.06 16.56 18.96
C SER A 184 -9.88 17.19 17.84
N GLY A 185 -9.23 17.50 16.72
CA GLY A 185 -9.84 18.06 15.51
C GLY A 185 -8.90 19.00 14.75
N ASP A 186 -9.41 19.54 13.65
CA ASP A 186 -8.73 20.59 12.88
C ASP A 186 -8.81 21.92 13.62
N PHE A 187 -7.75 22.71 13.57
CA PHE A 187 -7.68 23.99 14.27
C PHE A 187 -6.80 25.01 13.56
N THR A 188 -6.96 26.26 13.97
CA THR A 188 -5.99 27.33 13.70
C THR A 188 -5.42 27.87 15.00
N PHE A 189 -4.20 28.38 14.97
CA PHE A 189 -3.54 28.95 16.14
C PHE A 189 -2.63 30.15 15.83
N ASP A 190 -2.43 30.98 16.84
CA ASP A 190 -1.59 32.18 16.81
C ASP A 190 -0.20 31.90 17.39
N LEU A 191 0.84 32.09 16.58
CA LEU A 191 2.22 31.85 16.99
C LEU A 191 2.74 32.79 18.08
N ASN A 192 2.07 33.92 18.32
CA ASN A 192 2.50 34.88 19.34
C ASN A 192 2.17 34.41 20.76
N ASN A 193 1.15 33.58 20.91
CA ASN A 193 0.59 33.25 22.24
C ASN A 193 0.04 31.82 22.35
N GLY A 194 0.09 31.02 21.28
CA GLY A 194 -0.40 29.64 21.26
C GLY A 194 -1.91 29.49 21.34
N LYS A 195 -2.70 30.58 21.34
CA LYS A 195 -4.16 30.51 21.35
C LYS A 195 -4.63 29.84 20.08
N TYR A 196 -5.50 28.85 20.24
CA TYR A 196 -6.05 28.07 19.14
C TYR A 196 -7.58 28.06 19.17
N GLY A 197 -8.18 27.72 18.04
CA GLY A 197 -9.60 27.46 17.90
C GLY A 197 -9.85 26.36 16.88
N PHE A 198 -10.71 25.41 17.23
CA PHE A 198 -11.12 24.32 16.35
C PHE A 198 -11.94 24.83 15.16
N THR A 199 -11.75 24.21 14.01
CA THR A 199 -12.36 24.57 12.72
C THR A 199 -13.13 23.42 12.07
N GLY A 200 -12.91 22.17 12.50
CA GLY A 200 -13.53 20.98 11.91
C GLY A 200 -13.11 19.69 12.62
N ASP A 201 -13.71 18.57 12.24
CA ASP A 201 -13.36 17.20 12.67
C ASP A 201 -13.20 17.00 14.18
N MET A 202 -14.06 17.69 14.93
CA MET A 202 -14.02 17.74 16.39
C MET A 202 -14.47 16.40 16.98
N SER A 203 -13.73 15.90 17.96
CA SER A 203 -14.09 14.70 18.71
C SER A 203 -13.90 14.91 20.21
N ASN A 204 -14.85 14.39 21.00
CA ASN A 204 -14.80 14.29 22.46
C ASN A 204 -13.98 13.08 22.94
N SER A 205 -13.37 12.35 22.01
CA SER A 205 -12.61 11.12 22.26
C SER A 205 -11.27 11.15 21.54
N VAL A 206 -10.28 10.54 22.17
CA VAL A 206 -8.97 10.28 21.58
C VAL A 206 -8.55 8.82 21.83
N THR A 207 -8.10 8.14 20.78
CA THR A 207 -7.68 6.74 20.80
C THR A 207 -6.19 6.65 20.49
N LEU A 208 -5.44 5.95 21.35
CA LEU A 208 -4.03 5.63 21.15
C LEU A 208 -3.88 4.16 20.74
N LEU A 209 -3.34 3.92 19.55
CA LEU A 209 -3.02 2.60 19.01
C LEU A 209 -1.56 2.23 19.33
N TRP A 210 -1.35 1.04 19.90
CA TRP A 210 -0.01 0.47 20.09
C TRP A 210 0.40 -0.25 18.81
N THR A 211 1.38 0.29 18.09
CA THR A 211 1.83 -0.30 16.82
C THR A 211 2.75 -1.50 17.02
N ASP A 212 3.41 -1.58 18.18
CA ASP A 212 4.22 -2.75 18.58
C ASP A 212 3.38 -3.87 19.22
N THR A 213 2.08 -3.63 19.45
CA THR A 213 1.08 -4.63 19.88
C THR A 213 1.57 -5.55 21.01
N PRO A 214 1.93 -4.99 22.19
CA PRO A 214 2.56 -5.78 23.22
C PRO A 214 1.57 -6.79 23.83
N LYS A 215 2.06 -8.00 24.10
CA LYS A 215 1.32 -8.99 24.89
C LYS A 215 1.28 -8.53 26.35
N LEU A 216 0.08 -8.48 26.95
CA LEU A 216 -0.19 -8.01 28.31
C LEU A 216 0.20 -9.07 29.35
N GLU A 217 1.46 -9.09 29.77
CA GLU A 217 1.96 -10.05 30.75
C GLU A 217 1.62 -9.65 32.18
N ARG A 218 1.37 -10.66 33.00
CA ARG A 218 1.11 -10.49 34.43
C ARG A 218 2.25 -9.73 35.13
N GLY A 219 1.89 -8.72 35.91
CA GLY A 219 2.82 -7.89 36.69
C GLY A 219 3.59 -6.85 35.87
N LYS A 220 3.34 -6.72 34.56
CA LYS A 220 3.93 -5.66 33.73
C LYS A 220 2.97 -4.50 33.53
N THR A 221 3.55 -3.30 33.43
CA THR A 221 2.86 -2.06 33.06
C THR A 221 3.37 -1.60 31.71
N TYR A 222 2.45 -1.21 30.83
CA TYR A 222 2.73 -0.74 29.48
C TYR A 222 2.40 0.76 29.40
N SER A 223 3.41 1.57 29.08
CA SER A 223 3.29 3.03 29.07
C SER A 223 3.33 3.57 27.64
N ALA A 224 2.42 4.49 27.33
CA ALA A 224 2.45 5.24 26.08
C ALA A 224 1.93 6.66 26.27
N TYR A 225 2.12 7.47 25.23
CA TYR A 225 1.84 8.90 25.28
C TYR A 225 0.97 9.32 24.11
N MET A 226 0.03 10.22 24.38
CA MET A 226 -0.86 10.81 23.40
C MET A 226 -1.11 12.27 23.72
N THR A 227 -1.40 13.07 22.70
CA THR A 227 -1.68 14.51 22.84
C THR A 227 -3.18 14.78 22.79
N CYS A 228 -3.69 15.70 23.60
CA CYS A 228 -5.10 16.10 23.55
C CYS A 228 -5.28 17.58 23.90
N ALA A 229 -6.37 18.18 23.43
CA ALA A 229 -6.76 19.50 23.92
C ALA A 229 -7.12 19.43 25.43
N PRO A 230 -6.73 20.44 26.23
CA PRO A 230 -6.96 20.52 27.67
C PRO A 230 -8.43 20.80 28.05
N ASP A 231 -9.41 20.26 27.34
CA ASP A 231 -10.84 20.49 27.63
C ASP A 231 -11.41 19.47 28.61
N PHE A 232 -10.60 19.05 29.59
CA PHE A 232 -11.05 18.26 30.72
C PHE A 232 -11.43 19.22 31.84
N LYS A 233 -12.62 19.08 32.42
CA LYS A 233 -13.07 19.88 33.56
C LYS A 233 -13.31 19.02 34.79
N GLU A 234 -13.14 19.65 35.94
CA GLU A 234 -13.52 19.03 37.21
C GLU A 234 -14.93 18.43 37.12
N ASP A 235 -15.06 17.20 37.61
CA ASP A 235 -16.28 16.39 37.62
C ASP A 235 -16.80 15.94 36.24
N ASP A 236 -16.07 16.16 35.14
CA ASP A 236 -16.42 15.52 33.87
C ASP A 236 -16.31 14.00 33.99
N GLU A 237 -17.32 13.28 33.51
CA GLU A 237 -17.26 11.83 33.36
C GLU A 237 -16.22 11.47 32.29
N VAL A 238 -15.25 10.63 32.65
CA VAL A 238 -14.25 10.10 31.73
C VAL A 238 -14.40 8.59 31.60
N LYS A 239 -14.56 8.12 30.37
CA LYS A 239 -14.55 6.71 30.03
C LYS A 239 -13.20 6.34 29.45
N ILE A 240 -12.58 5.31 30.02
CA ILE A 240 -11.32 4.76 29.56
C ILE A 240 -11.60 3.35 29.05
N ILE A 241 -11.23 3.08 27.80
CA ILE A 241 -11.49 1.81 27.12
C ILE A 241 -10.16 1.21 26.68
N VAL A 242 -9.74 0.12 27.33
CA VAL A 242 -8.58 -0.69 26.93
C VAL A 242 -9.08 -1.77 25.97
N THR A 243 -8.54 -1.82 24.77
CA THR A 243 -8.93 -2.79 23.73
C THR A 243 -7.79 -3.76 23.46
N THR A 244 -8.09 -5.05 23.49
CA THR A 244 -7.16 -6.14 23.13
C THR A 244 -7.55 -6.76 21.78
N ASP A 245 -6.91 -7.85 21.40
CA ASP A 245 -7.31 -8.67 20.25
C ASP A 245 -8.64 -9.43 20.46
N LYS A 246 -9.16 -9.49 21.71
CA LYS A 246 -10.34 -10.31 22.05
C LYS A 246 -11.39 -9.59 22.89
N HIS A 247 -11.01 -8.59 23.65
CA HIS A 247 -11.89 -7.95 24.63
C HIS A 247 -11.74 -6.43 24.65
N THR A 248 -12.77 -5.76 25.17
CA THR A 248 -12.68 -4.38 25.64
C THR A 248 -12.88 -4.36 27.15
N ALA A 249 -11.97 -3.73 27.89
CA ALA A 249 -12.13 -3.42 29.29
C ALA A 249 -12.43 -1.92 29.45
N LYS A 250 -13.61 -1.61 29.99
CA LYS A 250 -14.14 -0.25 30.13
C LYS A 250 -14.20 0.13 31.60
N VAL A 251 -13.75 1.33 31.91
CA VAL A 251 -13.90 1.94 33.24
C VAL A 251 -14.39 3.37 33.08
N THR A 252 -15.34 3.78 33.91
CA THR A 252 -15.86 5.14 33.96
C THR A 252 -15.54 5.78 35.31
N LYS A 253 -14.92 6.96 35.28
CA LYS A 253 -14.53 7.76 36.45
C LYS A 253 -14.82 9.24 36.22
N HIS A 254 -14.45 10.09 37.16
CA HIS A 254 -14.62 11.55 37.05
C HIS A 254 -13.26 12.23 37.12
N ILE A 255 -13.12 13.31 36.34
CA ILE A 255 -11.92 14.15 36.32
C ILE A 255 -11.86 14.97 37.61
N ALA A 256 -10.68 15.00 38.24
CA ALA A 256 -10.53 15.63 39.56
C ALA A 256 -10.34 17.16 39.51
N TYR A 257 -9.89 17.70 38.39
CA TYR A 257 -9.61 19.13 38.21
C TYR A 257 -9.43 19.47 36.72
N ASP A 258 -9.54 20.76 36.41
CA ASP A 258 -9.33 21.28 35.05
C ASP A 258 -7.92 20.99 34.53
N PHE A 259 -7.84 20.54 33.27
CA PHE A 259 -6.56 20.38 32.60
C PHE A 259 -6.10 21.71 31.99
N GLU A 260 -4.78 21.85 31.85
CA GLU A 260 -4.12 23.02 31.30
C GLU A 260 -3.26 22.64 30.08
N SER A 261 -3.15 23.55 29.12
CA SER A 261 -2.17 23.45 28.04
C SER A 261 -0.76 23.30 28.60
N ASN A 262 0.15 22.70 27.82
CA ASN A 262 1.56 22.56 28.17
C ASN A 262 1.82 21.78 29.49
N SER A 263 0.89 20.91 29.87
CA SER A 263 0.99 20.06 31.07
C SER A 263 0.96 18.57 30.71
N VAL A 264 1.55 17.75 31.59
CA VAL A 264 1.51 16.28 31.48
C VAL A 264 0.58 15.72 32.55
N TYR A 265 -0.35 14.86 32.14
CA TYR A 265 -1.26 14.16 33.05
C TYR A 265 -1.09 12.65 32.90
N THR A 266 -1.07 11.94 34.03
CA THR A 266 -0.86 10.49 34.03
C THR A 266 -2.15 9.75 34.35
N PHE A 267 -2.61 8.93 33.42
CA PHE A 267 -3.68 7.97 33.60
C PHE A 267 -3.09 6.62 33.98
N ASN A 268 -3.12 6.28 35.27
CA ASN A 268 -2.77 4.96 35.76
C ASN A 268 -3.97 4.02 35.63
N VAL A 269 -4.04 3.32 34.50
CA VAL A 269 -5.07 2.34 34.18
C VAL A 269 -4.63 0.96 34.70
N ASP A 270 -4.55 0.85 36.02
CA ASP A 270 -4.41 -0.45 36.69
C ASP A 270 -5.81 -1.02 36.93
N LEU A 271 -6.22 -1.95 36.06
CA LEU A 271 -7.57 -2.49 36.07
C LEU A 271 -7.90 -3.20 37.38
N SER A 272 -6.91 -3.72 38.10
CA SER A 272 -7.12 -4.37 39.39
C SER A 272 -7.57 -3.39 40.48
N LEU A 273 -7.19 -2.10 40.37
CA LEU A 273 -7.53 -1.07 41.35
C LEU A 273 -8.96 -0.53 41.17
N PHE A 274 -9.57 -0.77 40.00
CA PHE A 274 -10.95 -0.36 39.73
C PHE A 274 -11.98 -1.43 40.13
N GLY A 275 -11.54 -2.66 40.43
CA GLY A 275 -12.40 -3.71 40.96
C GLY A 275 -13.65 -3.97 40.11
N ASP A 276 -14.82 -3.95 40.75
CA ASP A 276 -16.12 -4.23 40.10
C ASP A 276 -16.56 -3.15 39.10
N ASP A 277 -15.87 -1.99 39.04
CA ASP A 277 -16.17 -0.93 38.08
C ASP A 277 -15.63 -1.22 36.66
N VAL A 278 -14.83 -2.28 36.49
CA VAL A 278 -14.32 -2.69 35.18
C VAL A 278 -15.33 -3.61 34.49
N VAL A 279 -15.85 -3.15 33.36
CA VAL A 279 -16.69 -3.97 32.48
C VAL A 279 -15.81 -4.55 31.38
N ILE A 280 -15.65 -5.87 31.36
CA ILE A 280 -14.91 -6.59 30.32
C ILE A 280 -15.92 -7.27 29.39
N ASP A 281 -16.00 -6.79 28.16
CA ASP A 281 -16.84 -7.35 27.10
C ASP A 281 -15.95 -8.07 26.08
N GLU A 282 -16.38 -9.24 25.60
CA GLU A 282 -15.82 -9.84 24.38
C GLU A 282 -16.04 -8.87 23.21
N ILE A 283 -15.00 -8.63 22.43
CA ILE A 283 -15.14 -7.99 21.12
C ILE A 283 -15.97 -8.95 20.29
N PRO A 284 -17.14 -8.54 19.76
CA PRO A 284 -17.93 -9.40 18.91
C PRO A 284 -17.05 -9.92 17.79
N VAL A 285 -17.01 -11.24 17.63
CA VAL A 285 -16.41 -11.83 16.43
C VAL A 285 -17.27 -11.34 15.28
N GLU A 286 -16.76 -10.33 14.55
CA GLU A 286 -17.35 -9.95 13.27
C GLU A 286 -17.49 -11.24 12.46
N PRO A 287 -18.66 -11.52 11.87
CA PRO A 287 -18.80 -12.68 11.00
C PRO A 287 -17.65 -12.63 10.00
N GLU A 288 -16.86 -13.70 9.92
CA GLU A 288 -15.68 -13.74 9.05
C GLU A 288 -16.10 -13.45 7.62
N GLU A 289 -15.92 -12.20 7.20
CA GLU A 289 -15.94 -11.83 5.80
C GLU A 289 -14.64 -12.32 5.20
N GLU A 290 -14.74 -13.23 4.23
CA GLU A 290 -13.56 -13.64 3.48
C GLU A 290 -13.07 -12.45 2.65
N THR A 291 -11.82 -12.06 2.85
CA THR A 291 -11.17 -10.99 2.08
C THR A 291 -10.33 -11.57 0.95
N ALA A 292 -10.14 -10.80 -0.11
CA ALA A 292 -9.28 -11.17 -1.24
C ALA A 292 -8.67 -9.91 -1.88
N ASN A 293 -7.89 -10.07 -2.95
CA ASN A 293 -7.35 -8.95 -3.72
C ASN A 293 -8.21 -8.55 -4.93
N CYS A 294 -9.22 -9.35 -5.27
CA CYS A 294 -10.15 -9.08 -6.35
C CYS A 294 -11.60 -9.26 -5.87
N TYR A 295 -12.46 -8.29 -6.15
CA TYR A 295 -13.89 -8.35 -5.89
C TYR A 295 -14.66 -8.30 -7.20
N MET A 296 -15.53 -9.29 -7.40
CA MET A 296 -16.36 -9.41 -8.60
C MET A 296 -17.68 -8.70 -8.42
N VAL A 297 -18.06 -7.88 -9.40
CA VAL A 297 -19.31 -7.11 -9.40
C VAL A 297 -20.16 -7.52 -10.60
N THR A 298 -21.42 -7.87 -10.36
CA THR A 298 -22.39 -8.30 -11.39
C THR A 298 -23.49 -7.28 -11.66
N SER A 299 -23.53 -6.18 -10.91
CA SER A 299 -24.58 -5.15 -11.01
C SER A 299 -24.04 -3.75 -10.75
N ALA A 300 -24.71 -2.75 -11.33
CA ALA A 300 -24.51 -1.36 -10.97
C ALA A 300 -25.05 -1.09 -9.55
N GLY A 301 -24.53 -0.08 -8.87
CA GLY A 301 -24.98 0.35 -7.55
C GLY A 301 -23.83 0.47 -6.55
N VAL A 302 -24.20 0.66 -5.28
CA VAL A 302 -23.23 0.78 -4.19
C VAL A 302 -22.74 -0.61 -3.79
N HIS A 303 -21.42 -0.76 -3.73
CA HIS A 303 -20.72 -1.93 -3.25
C HIS A 303 -19.68 -1.50 -2.22
N ASP A 304 -19.16 -2.46 -1.47
CA ASP A 304 -18.14 -2.21 -0.48
C ASP A 304 -17.26 -3.43 -0.23
N PHE A 305 -16.09 -3.20 0.38
CA PHE A 305 -15.23 -4.26 0.90
C PHE A 305 -14.50 -3.80 2.17
N LYS A 306 -14.13 -4.77 3.01
CA LYS A 306 -13.31 -4.52 4.21
C LYS A 306 -11.92 -4.02 3.80
N ALA A 307 -11.57 -2.83 4.25
CA ALA A 307 -10.33 -2.14 3.88
C ALA A 307 -9.30 -2.10 5.02
N THR A 308 -9.65 -2.63 6.19
CA THR A 308 -8.75 -2.80 7.33
C THR A 308 -7.98 -4.12 7.32
N VAL A 309 -8.20 -4.97 6.30
CA VAL A 309 -7.57 -6.28 6.17
C VAL A 309 -7.06 -6.46 4.74
N ILE A 310 -5.77 -6.72 4.58
CA ILE A 310 -5.14 -6.86 3.27
C ILE A 310 -5.31 -8.26 2.68
N GLY A 311 -5.53 -8.33 1.37
CA GLY A 311 -5.55 -9.56 0.59
C GLY A 311 -6.41 -10.66 1.21
N ASN A 312 -5.86 -11.88 1.31
CA ASN A 312 -6.54 -13.04 1.89
C ASN A 312 -6.59 -13.02 3.44
N GLY A 313 -6.35 -11.86 4.06
CA GLY A 313 -6.34 -11.69 5.51
C GLY A 313 -5.20 -12.44 6.20
N GLN A 314 -5.31 -12.59 7.53
CA GLN A 314 -4.24 -13.19 8.32
C GLN A 314 -3.96 -14.65 7.92
N LYS A 315 -4.97 -15.39 7.44
CA LYS A 315 -4.79 -16.76 6.91
C LYS A 315 -3.87 -16.80 5.69
N GLY A 316 -3.70 -15.67 4.98
CA GLY A 316 -2.77 -15.54 3.85
C GLY A 316 -1.36 -15.09 4.23
N ILE A 317 -1.05 -14.90 5.51
CA ILE A 317 0.30 -14.61 6.01
C ILE A 317 0.98 -15.94 6.34
N ILE A 318 2.12 -16.21 5.69
CA ILE A 318 2.96 -17.38 6.02
C ILE A 318 4.08 -16.90 6.95
N PRO A 319 4.14 -17.36 8.22
CA PRO A 319 5.15 -16.90 9.16
C PRO A 319 6.58 -17.11 8.65
N GLY A 320 7.41 -16.06 8.70
CA GLY A 320 8.80 -16.12 8.25
C GLY A 320 9.00 -16.19 6.73
N ALA A 321 7.94 -16.02 5.93
CA ALA A 321 8.03 -16.01 4.47
C ALA A 321 8.67 -14.75 3.87
N GLY A 322 9.12 -13.80 4.69
CA GLY A 322 9.76 -12.56 4.22
C GLY A 322 8.78 -11.62 3.51
N PHE A 323 7.53 -11.59 3.95
CA PHE A 323 6.52 -10.62 3.53
C PHE A 323 6.84 -9.22 4.09
N HIS A 324 6.19 -8.18 3.56
CA HIS A 324 6.39 -6.82 4.07
C HIS A 324 5.74 -6.59 5.45
N THR A 325 4.90 -7.52 5.91
CA THR A 325 4.19 -7.48 7.20
C THR A 325 3.91 -8.92 7.67
N ASP A 326 3.80 -9.09 8.99
CA ASP A 326 3.31 -10.30 9.65
C ASP A 326 1.86 -10.16 10.16
N ASP A 327 1.29 -8.94 10.12
CA ASP A 327 -0.11 -8.65 10.45
C ASP A 327 -0.83 -8.17 9.17
N ALA A 328 -1.93 -8.83 8.82
CA ALA A 328 -2.75 -8.44 7.68
C ALA A 328 -3.64 -7.22 7.96
N THR A 329 -3.66 -6.72 9.20
CA THR A 329 -4.46 -5.57 9.60
C THR A 329 -3.79 -4.26 9.20
N ILE A 330 -4.56 -3.33 8.64
CA ILE A 330 -4.14 -1.97 8.31
C ILE A 330 -5.17 -0.94 8.80
N THR A 331 -4.73 0.29 9.03
CA THR A 331 -5.57 1.42 9.48
C THR A 331 -5.56 2.53 8.44
N PRO A 332 -6.32 2.40 7.33
CA PRO A 332 -6.37 3.44 6.31
C PRO A 332 -7.07 4.71 6.82
N ARG A 333 -6.67 5.87 6.28
CA ARG A 333 -7.30 7.17 6.54
C ARG A 333 -8.13 7.71 5.38
N SER A 334 -7.89 7.24 4.16
CA SER A 334 -8.69 7.58 2.99
C SER A 334 -8.56 6.52 1.90
N ALA A 335 -9.40 6.62 0.87
CA ALA A 335 -9.41 5.72 -0.28
C ALA A 335 -9.62 6.51 -1.58
N SER A 336 -9.06 6.03 -2.69
CA SER A 336 -9.25 6.65 -4.00
C SER A 336 -9.05 5.67 -5.16
N LEU A 337 -9.63 6.04 -6.31
CA LEU A 337 -9.46 5.34 -7.58
C LEU A 337 -8.07 5.63 -8.13
N LEU A 338 -7.29 4.58 -8.39
CA LEU A 338 -6.01 4.71 -9.07
C LEU A 338 -6.17 4.76 -10.58
N TRP A 339 -6.95 3.82 -11.11
CA TRP A 339 -7.30 3.77 -12.52
C TRP A 339 -8.51 2.88 -12.74
N GLU A 340 -9.16 3.10 -13.88
CA GLU A 340 -10.20 2.24 -14.44
C GLU A 340 -10.00 2.09 -15.95
N ASP A 341 -10.49 1.02 -16.55
CA ASP A 341 -10.36 0.77 -17.98
C ASP A 341 -11.64 1.10 -18.79
N VAL A 342 -12.75 1.35 -18.10
CA VAL A 342 -14.00 1.85 -18.65
C VAL A 342 -14.29 3.17 -17.94
N GLN A 343 -14.42 4.25 -18.69
CA GLN A 343 -14.60 5.59 -18.13
C GLN A 343 -15.85 5.68 -17.25
N GLY A 344 -15.67 6.15 -16.02
CA GLY A 344 -16.74 6.29 -15.04
C GLY A 344 -17.30 4.95 -14.57
N PHE A 345 -16.55 3.85 -14.65
CA PHE A 345 -16.97 2.57 -14.10
C PHE A 345 -17.12 2.65 -12.58
N ILE A 346 -16.21 3.37 -11.90
CA ILE A 346 -16.24 3.59 -10.45
C ILE A 346 -16.44 5.07 -10.11
N SER A 347 -17.26 5.33 -9.09
CA SER A 347 -17.53 6.66 -8.54
C SER A 347 -17.81 6.59 -7.02
N ASP A 348 -17.98 7.73 -6.38
CA ASP A 348 -18.41 7.87 -4.96
C ASP A 348 -17.59 7.03 -3.97
N ILE A 349 -16.27 7.08 -4.08
CA ILE A 349 -15.38 6.33 -3.19
C ILE A 349 -15.31 7.01 -1.83
N GLU A 350 -15.65 6.27 -0.78
CA GLU A 350 -15.64 6.75 0.60
C GLU A 350 -15.08 5.67 1.54
N LEU A 351 -14.13 6.04 2.39
CA LEU A 351 -13.69 5.19 3.50
C LEU A 351 -14.48 5.57 4.76
N ARG A 352 -15.24 4.63 5.31
CA ARG A 352 -15.95 4.79 6.59
C ARG A 352 -16.11 3.44 7.28
N ASP A 353 -16.08 3.44 8.61
CA ASP A 353 -16.24 2.23 9.44
C ASP A 353 -15.30 1.07 9.04
N GLY A 354 -14.08 1.41 8.59
CA GLY A 354 -13.08 0.43 8.15
C GLY A 354 -13.37 -0.25 6.81
N ARG A 355 -14.36 0.24 6.05
CA ARG A 355 -14.74 -0.27 4.73
C ARG A 355 -14.63 0.81 3.67
N VAL A 356 -14.31 0.41 2.45
CA VAL A 356 -14.39 1.29 1.29
C VAL A 356 -15.70 1.04 0.57
N TYR A 357 -16.55 2.06 0.54
CA TYR A 357 -17.77 2.10 -0.25
C TYR A 357 -17.46 2.75 -1.60
N TYR A 358 -18.11 2.27 -2.66
CA TYR A 358 -17.97 2.82 -4.01
C TYR A 358 -19.21 2.49 -4.83
N THR A 359 -19.52 3.31 -5.83
CA THR A 359 -20.62 3.09 -6.77
C THR A 359 -20.07 2.59 -8.09
N THR A 360 -20.56 1.46 -8.58
CA THR A 360 -20.37 1.03 -9.97
C THR A 360 -21.50 1.55 -10.85
N THR A 361 -21.18 2.17 -11.98
CA THR A 361 -22.21 2.66 -12.94
C THR A 361 -22.77 1.54 -13.83
N GLY A 362 -22.04 0.43 -13.91
CA GLY A 362 -22.40 -0.77 -14.67
C GLY A 362 -21.80 -2.01 -14.03
N ASN A 363 -21.78 -3.11 -14.77
CA ASN A 363 -21.26 -4.40 -14.30
C ASN A 363 -20.09 -4.91 -15.16
N VAL A 364 -19.51 -4.08 -16.02
CA VAL A 364 -18.41 -4.45 -16.92
C VAL A 364 -17.30 -3.40 -16.83
N GLY A 365 -16.10 -3.85 -16.46
CA GLY A 365 -14.92 -3.00 -16.33
C GLY A 365 -13.92 -3.55 -15.32
N ASN A 366 -12.72 -3.00 -15.30
CA ASN A 366 -11.72 -3.21 -14.26
C ASN A 366 -11.31 -1.87 -13.69
N ALA A 367 -11.17 -1.84 -12.37
CA ALA A 367 -10.65 -0.69 -11.65
C ALA A 367 -9.73 -1.14 -10.51
N VAL A 368 -8.85 -0.24 -10.10
CA VAL A 368 -8.04 -0.41 -8.90
C VAL A 368 -8.34 0.71 -7.92
N ILE A 369 -8.81 0.32 -6.74
CA ILE A 369 -9.00 1.23 -5.62
C ILE A 369 -7.87 1.01 -4.63
N ALA A 370 -7.23 2.09 -4.16
CA ALA A 370 -6.20 2.06 -3.14
C ALA A 370 -6.65 2.78 -1.88
N VAL A 371 -6.06 2.37 -0.76
CA VAL A 371 -6.23 3.04 0.53
C VAL A 371 -4.91 3.61 1.02
N TYR A 372 -4.99 4.73 1.71
CA TYR A 372 -3.85 5.60 2.00
C TYR A 372 -3.68 5.84 3.49
N SER A 373 -2.44 6.11 3.90
CA SER A 373 -2.10 6.44 5.28
C SER A 373 -2.51 7.86 5.69
N GLY A 374 -2.66 8.79 4.73
CA GLY A 374 -3.11 10.15 4.95
C GLY A 374 -4.59 10.35 4.59
N ALA A 375 -5.13 11.52 4.96
CA ALA A 375 -6.45 11.97 4.51
C ALA A 375 -6.42 12.31 3.00
N ASP A 376 -7.58 12.36 2.35
CA ASP A 376 -7.73 12.82 0.95
C ASP A 376 -6.76 12.18 -0.07
N ALA A 377 -6.53 10.87 0.07
CA ALA A 377 -5.62 10.09 -0.76
C ALA A 377 -4.16 10.59 -0.76
N THR A 378 -3.72 11.17 0.35
CA THR A 378 -2.33 11.59 0.59
C THR A 378 -1.53 10.55 1.37
N GLY A 379 -0.20 10.69 1.38
CA GLY A 379 0.68 9.75 2.08
C GLY A 379 0.96 8.48 1.27
N ASP A 380 1.31 7.41 1.99
CA ASP A 380 1.65 6.13 1.39
C ASP A 380 0.39 5.32 1.07
N ILE A 381 0.40 4.63 -0.07
CA ILE A 381 -0.58 3.57 -0.34
C ILE A 381 -0.28 2.39 0.58
N LEU A 382 -1.25 2.01 1.41
CA LEU A 382 -1.14 0.88 2.33
C LEU A 382 -1.47 -0.44 1.62
N TRP A 383 -2.49 -0.41 0.75
CA TRP A 383 -2.91 -1.56 -0.05
C TRP A 383 -3.81 -1.11 -1.21
N SER A 384 -4.06 -2.00 -2.16
CA SER A 384 -5.00 -1.78 -3.26
C SER A 384 -5.69 -3.06 -3.68
N TRP A 385 -6.89 -2.93 -4.22
CA TRP A 385 -7.76 -4.02 -4.63
C TRP A 385 -8.22 -3.83 -6.07
N HIS A 386 -8.40 -4.96 -6.76
CA HIS A 386 -8.97 -5.02 -8.09
C HIS A 386 -10.48 -5.18 -8.01
N ILE A 387 -11.21 -4.22 -8.56
CA ILE A 387 -12.67 -4.32 -8.74
C ILE A 387 -12.93 -4.80 -10.17
N TRP A 388 -13.60 -5.94 -10.29
CA TRP A 388 -13.84 -6.60 -11.57
C TRP A 388 -15.33 -6.70 -11.87
N GLY A 389 -15.81 -5.87 -12.79
CA GLY A 389 -17.12 -6.03 -13.42
C GLY A 389 -17.13 -7.23 -14.37
N VAL A 390 -17.80 -8.31 -13.97
CA VAL A 390 -17.80 -9.62 -14.68
C VAL A 390 -18.94 -9.76 -15.72
N GLY A 391 -19.78 -8.74 -15.86
CA GLY A 391 -21.05 -8.78 -16.57
C GLY A 391 -22.18 -9.38 -15.74
N ASP A 392 -23.23 -9.88 -16.40
CA ASP A 392 -24.47 -10.32 -15.74
C ASP A 392 -24.31 -11.59 -14.90
N THR A 393 -23.25 -12.37 -15.13
CA THR A 393 -23.01 -13.65 -14.46
C THR A 393 -21.57 -13.76 -13.97
N LEU A 394 -21.41 -14.33 -12.78
CA LEU A 394 -20.10 -14.75 -12.28
C LEU A 394 -19.46 -15.76 -13.24
N PRO A 395 -18.11 -15.82 -13.30
CA PRO A 395 -17.42 -16.90 -13.99
C PRO A 395 -17.86 -18.27 -13.47
N ASN A 396 -18.20 -19.19 -14.37
CA ASN A 396 -18.50 -20.57 -14.03
C ASN A 396 -17.24 -21.36 -13.64
N ASP A 397 -17.44 -22.44 -12.91
CA ASP A 397 -16.43 -23.45 -12.60
C ASP A 397 -16.44 -24.57 -13.66
N VAL A 398 -15.26 -24.94 -14.15
CA VAL A 398 -15.04 -26.00 -15.14
C VAL A 398 -14.06 -27.03 -14.58
N GLU A 399 -14.47 -28.30 -14.50
CA GLU A 399 -13.58 -29.38 -14.06
C GLU A 399 -12.62 -29.78 -15.20
N LEU A 400 -11.32 -29.56 -14.99
CA LEU A 400 -10.26 -30.03 -15.86
C LEU A 400 -9.59 -31.27 -15.28
N THR A 401 -9.35 -32.28 -16.11
CA THR A 401 -8.52 -33.43 -15.77
C THR A 401 -7.16 -33.30 -16.44
N ASN A 402 -6.09 -33.31 -15.64
CA ASN A 402 -4.74 -33.17 -16.16
C ASN A 402 -4.19 -34.49 -16.75
N TYR A 403 -2.98 -34.48 -17.32
CA TYR A 403 -2.37 -35.66 -17.94
C TYR A 403 -2.20 -36.87 -16.99
N LYS A 404 -2.08 -36.63 -15.68
CA LYS A 404 -1.97 -37.67 -14.66
C LYS A 404 -3.33 -38.12 -14.10
N GLY A 405 -4.44 -37.59 -14.61
CA GLY A 405 -5.80 -37.92 -14.13
C GLY A 405 -6.25 -37.12 -12.89
N HIS A 406 -5.47 -36.13 -12.43
CA HIS A 406 -5.88 -35.25 -11.33
C HIS A 406 -6.89 -34.22 -11.81
N ARG A 407 -7.87 -33.91 -10.98
CA ARG A 407 -8.96 -32.99 -11.29
C ARG A 407 -8.74 -31.64 -10.63
N TYR A 408 -9.01 -30.57 -11.37
CA TYR A 408 -8.93 -29.18 -10.91
C TYR A 408 -10.21 -28.45 -11.31
N THR A 409 -10.77 -27.67 -10.39
CA THR A 409 -11.92 -26.81 -10.67
C THR A 409 -11.41 -25.44 -11.08
N VAL A 410 -11.55 -25.11 -12.36
CA VAL A 410 -10.94 -23.94 -12.98
C VAL A 410 -12.00 -22.90 -13.31
N MET A 411 -11.68 -21.63 -13.08
CA MET A 411 -12.50 -20.50 -13.49
C MET A 411 -12.63 -20.48 -15.03
N SER A 412 -13.84 -20.34 -15.55
CA SER A 412 -14.12 -20.35 -17.00
C SER A 412 -13.57 -19.15 -17.78
N ARG A 413 -13.10 -18.09 -17.08
CA ARG A 413 -12.60 -16.82 -17.65
C ARG A 413 -11.28 -16.41 -17.00
N ASN A 414 -10.47 -15.59 -17.65
CA ASN A 414 -9.30 -15.02 -17.01
C ASN A 414 -9.71 -13.93 -16.04
N LEU A 415 -8.85 -13.69 -15.07
CA LEU A 415 -9.02 -12.60 -14.12
C LEU A 415 -9.05 -11.26 -14.88
N GLY A 416 -10.14 -10.51 -14.68
CA GLY A 416 -10.40 -9.23 -15.32
C GLY A 416 -11.01 -9.27 -16.72
N ASP A 417 -11.33 -10.44 -17.27
CA ASP A 417 -12.05 -10.53 -18.55
C ASP A 417 -13.45 -9.90 -18.43
N ARG A 418 -13.75 -8.94 -19.32
CA ARG A 418 -15.02 -8.21 -19.34
C ARG A 418 -16.25 -9.01 -19.84
N SER A 419 -16.04 -10.22 -20.36
CA SER A 419 -17.09 -11.13 -20.85
C SER A 419 -16.56 -12.56 -21.03
N ASP A 420 -17.43 -13.55 -21.28
CA ASP A 420 -17.10 -14.98 -21.48
C ASP A 420 -16.07 -15.25 -22.56
N LYS A 421 -15.99 -14.36 -23.56
CA LYS A 421 -15.05 -14.47 -24.68
C LYS A 421 -14.29 -13.18 -24.94
N SER A 422 -13.80 -12.54 -23.87
CA SER A 422 -12.96 -11.35 -23.97
C SER A 422 -11.48 -11.72 -24.17
N ALA A 423 -10.79 -11.01 -25.07
CA ALA A 423 -9.32 -10.97 -25.08
C ALA A 423 -8.77 -9.77 -24.27
N TYR A 424 -9.66 -8.94 -23.73
CA TYR A 424 -9.41 -7.73 -22.97
C TYR A 424 -9.65 -8.01 -21.49
N GLY A 425 -8.56 -8.37 -20.80
CA GLY A 425 -8.51 -8.57 -19.36
C GLY A 425 -7.33 -7.79 -18.75
N VAL A 426 -6.87 -8.20 -17.58
CA VAL A 426 -5.69 -7.61 -16.94
C VAL A 426 -4.57 -8.62 -16.81
N LEU A 427 -3.35 -8.13 -16.63
CA LEU A 427 -2.13 -8.92 -16.52
C LEU A 427 -1.48 -8.69 -15.15
N TYR A 428 -0.67 -9.62 -14.68
CA TYR A 428 0.00 -9.52 -13.37
C TYR A 428 1.47 -9.86 -13.51
N GLN A 429 2.34 -9.11 -12.83
CA GLN A 429 3.71 -9.58 -12.58
C GLN A 429 3.64 -10.76 -11.62
N TRP A 430 4.50 -11.76 -11.81
CA TRP A 430 4.48 -12.95 -10.99
C TRP A 430 4.68 -12.60 -9.50
N GLY A 431 3.81 -13.11 -8.63
CA GLY A 431 3.83 -12.83 -7.20
C GLY A 431 3.20 -11.49 -6.77
N ARG A 432 2.60 -10.72 -7.69
CA ARG A 432 1.89 -9.48 -7.34
C ARG A 432 0.37 -9.64 -7.38
N LYS A 433 -0.30 -8.87 -6.53
CA LYS A 433 -1.76 -8.71 -6.51
C LYS A 433 -2.29 -7.67 -7.49
N ASP A 434 -1.41 -6.79 -7.97
CA ASP A 434 -1.82 -5.57 -8.68
C ASP A 434 -2.01 -5.81 -10.17
N PRO A 435 -3.19 -5.51 -10.73
CA PRO A 435 -3.42 -5.67 -12.15
C PRO A 435 -2.70 -4.59 -12.97
N VAL A 436 -2.21 -5.02 -14.12
CA VAL A 436 -1.62 -4.23 -15.20
C VAL A 436 -2.59 -4.28 -16.38
N SER A 437 -3.13 -3.13 -16.78
CA SER A 437 -4.11 -3.10 -17.88
C SER A 437 -3.52 -3.62 -19.19
N SER A 438 -4.25 -4.50 -19.89
CA SER A 438 -3.90 -4.92 -21.26
C SER A 438 -4.40 -3.94 -22.32
N ASP A 439 -5.32 -3.05 -21.99
CA ASP A 439 -5.85 -2.05 -22.92
C ASP A 439 -4.80 -0.99 -23.26
N SER A 440 -4.94 -0.36 -24.43
CA SER A 440 -4.11 0.77 -24.84
C SER A 440 -4.51 2.09 -24.17
N ILE A 441 -5.67 2.13 -23.52
CA ILE A 441 -6.25 3.30 -22.87
C ILE A 441 -6.77 2.88 -21.48
N ILE A 442 -6.51 3.73 -20.50
CA ILE A 442 -7.13 3.69 -19.17
C ILE A 442 -7.53 5.12 -18.78
N TYR A 443 -8.28 5.25 -17.69
CA TYR A 443 -8.68 6.52 -17.12
C TYR A 443 -8.07 6.68 -15.73
N VAL A 444 -7.41 7.81 -15.50
CA VAL A 444 -6.81 8.18 -14.21
C VAL A 444 -7.34 9.57 -13.88
N ASN A 445 -7.96 9.73 -12.70
CA ASN A 445 -8.62 10.97 -12.30
C ASN A 445 -9.61 11.49 -13.37
N GLY A 446 -10.36 10.57 -14.00
CA GLY A 446 -11.30 10.88 -15.09
C GLY A 446 -10.67 11.26 -16.43
N GLN A 447 -9.34 11.30 -16.54
CA GLN A 447 -8.62 11.64 -17.76
C GLN A 447 -8.18 10.41 -18.52
N GLU A 448 -8.39 10.41 -19.83
CA GLU A 448 -7.90 9.38 -20.73
C GLU A 448 -6.36 9.40 -20.79
N ILE A 449 -5.73 8.25 -20.52
CA ILE A 449 -4.28 8.05 -20.58
C ILE A 449 -3.97 6.85 -21.46
N THR A 450 -3.04 7.01 -22.40
CA THR A 450 -2.50 5.88 -23.16
C THR A 450 -1.61 5.04 -22.26
N THR A 451 -1.72 3.72 -22.32
CA THR A 451 -0.84 2.83 -21.55
C THR A 451 0.51 2.62 -22.20
N ASP A 452 0.61 2.87 -23.50
CA ASP A 452 1.82 2.67 -24.29
C ASP A 452 2.39 4.02 -24.74
N ASP A 453 3.73 4.10 -24.75
CA ASP A 453 4.46 5.23 -25.31
C ASP A 453 4.37 5.19 -26.83
N ALA A 454 4.03 6.31 -27.46
CA ALA A 454 3.76 6.34 -28.90
C ALA A 454 5.01 6.05 -29.76
N ALA A 455 6.19 6.46 -29.29
CA ALA A 455 7.45 6.35 -30.03
C ALA A 455 8.06 4.95 -29.89
N THR A 456 8.04 4.40 -28.69
CA THR A 456 8.68 3.13 -28.35
C THR A 456 7.71 1.96 -28.34
N ARG A 457 6.40 2.18 -28.15
CA ARG A 457 5.40 1.13 -27.87
C ARG A 457 5.67 0.36 -26.57
N CYS A 458 6.51 0.90 -25.69
CA CYS A 458 6.71 0.38 -24.34
C CYS A 458 5.51 0.73 -23.45
N TYR A 459 5.21 -0.14 -22.50
CA TYR A 459 4.24 0.18 -21.45
C TYR A 459 4.78 1.35 -20.60
N ARG A 460 3.92 2.33 -20.30
CA ARG A 460 4.29 3.59 -19.65
C ARG A 460 4.36 3.51 -18.14
N PHE A 461 3.60 2.60 -17.54
CA PHE A 461 3.57 2.44 -16.09
C PHE A 461 4.58 1.38 -15.67
N ILE A 462 5.86 1.72 -15.82
CA ILE A 462 6.98 0.86 -15.47
C ILE A 462 8.08 1.66 -14.78
N ASN A 463 8.47 1.19 -13.59
CA ASN A 463 9.61 1.69 -12.86
C ASN A 463 10.78 0.73 -13.05
N ARG A 464 11.85 1.24 -13.67
CA ARG A 464 13.08 0.48 -13.92
C ARG A 464 14.19 0.95 -12.98
N PHE A 465 14.62 0.06 -12.10
CA PHE A 465 15.74 0.29 -11.22
C PHE A 465 17.06 -0.05 -11.90
N THR A 466 18.03 0.85 -11.76
CA THR A 466 19.40 0.61 -12.19
C THR A 466 20.04 -0.48 -11.34
N SER A 467 21.19 -0.99 -11.78
CA SER A 467 22.00 -1.90 -10.93
C SER A 467 22.40 -1.26 -9.60
N ALA A 468 22.56 0.07 -9.54
CA ALA A 468 22.90 0.81 -8.31
C ALA A 468 21.68 0.98 -7.38
N ASP A 469 20.49 1.15 -7.94
CA ASP A 469 19.24 1.40 -7.20
C ASP A 469 18.43 0.13 -6.92
N ARG A 470 18.90 -1.04 -7.35
CA ARG A 470 18.16 -2.32 -7.23
C ARG A 470 17.67 -2.63 -5.82
N GLY A 471 18.31 -2.12 -4.77
CA GLY A 471 17.85 -2.26 -3.38
C GLY A 471 16.44 -1.71 -3.12
N LYS A 472 15.94 -0.79 -3.95
CA LYS A 472 14.58 -0.23 -3.87
C LYS A 472 13.49 -1.18 -4.39
N ALA A 473 13.87 -2.21 -5.14
CA ALA A 473 12.94 -3.17 -5.73
C ALA A 473 12.50 -4.23 -4.70
N THR A 474 11.60 -3.83 -3.80
CA THR A 474 11.07 -4.62 -2.69
C THR A 474 9.57 -4.90 -2.84
N ILE A 475 9.06 -5.84 -2.05
CA ILE A 475 7.61 -6.13 -1.98
C ILE A 475 6.85 -4.87 -1.53
N GLU A 476 7.34 -4.20 -0.49
CA GLU A 476 6.76 -2.95 0.02
C GLU A 476 6.72 -1.85 -1.07
N TYR A 477 7.76 -1.74 -1.89
CA TYR A 477 7.73 -0.81 -3.02
C TYR A 477 6.60 -1.13 -4.00
N GLY A 478 6.39 -2.41 -4.31
CA GLY A 478 5.28 -2.87 -5.15
C GLY A 478 3.91 -2.53 -4.56
N VAL A 479 3.74 -2.71 -3.24
CA VAL A 479 2.52 -2.36 -2.50
C VAL A 479 2.23 -0.86 -2.60
N ARG A 480 3.27 -0.01 -2.43
CA ARG A 480 3.15 1.45 -2.52
C ARG A 480 3.01 1.97 -3.96
N ASN A 481 3.32 1.16 -4.98
CA ASN A 481 3.29 1.54 -6.39
C ASN A 481 2.47 0.55 -7.22
N PRO A 482 1.17 0.35 -6.89
CA PRO A 482 0.33 -0.68 -7.50
C PRO A 482 0.16 -0.51 -9.02
N MET A 483 0.13 0.73 -9.52
CA MET A 483 0.02 1.01 -10.96
C MET A 483 1.28 0.63 -11.77
N GLN A 484 2.44 0.56 -11.12
CA GLN A 484 3.72 0.49 -11.79
C GLN A 484 4.23 -0.94 -11.85
N MET A 485 4.52 -1.45 -13.04
CA MET A 485 5.39 -2.62 -13.16
C MET A 485 6.78 -2.28 -12.63
N THR A 486 7.39 -3.18 -11.86
CA THR A 486 8.77 -3.00 -11.40
C THR A 486 9.73 -3.86 -12.23
N THR A 487 10.87 -3.31 -12.62
CA THR A 487 11.94 -4.05 -13.31
C THR A 487 13.31 -3.62 -12.80
N ILE A 488 14.31 -4.50 -12.95
CA ILE A 488 15.69 -4.22 -12.56
C ILE A 488 16.59 -4.47 -13.76
N GLU A 489 17.57 -3.59 -13.98
CA GLU A 489 18.56 -3.77 -15.04
C GLU A 489 19.27 -5.13 -14.94
N SER A 490 19.29 -5.85 -16.07
CA SER A 490 19.93 -7.17 -16.20
C SER A 490 19.40 -8.22 -15.21
N CYS A 491 18.17 -8.07 -14.73
CA CYS A 491 17.48 -9.05 -13.90
C CYS A 491 16.19 -9.52 -14.56
N ASP A 492 15.89 -10.81 -14.42
CA ASP A 492 14.64 -11.40 -14.91
C ASP A 492 13.51 -11.34 -13.87
N ASP A 493 13.83 -10.95 -12.64
CA ASP A 493 12.87 -10.71 -11.57
C ASP A 493 12.59 -9.20 -11.40
N TRP A 494 11.40 -8.89 -10.91
CA TRP A 494 11.09 -7.55 -10.44
C TRP A 494 11.59 -7.32 -9.01
N LEU A 495 11.86 -8.39 -8.26
CA LEU A 495 12.42 -8.31 -6.91
C LEU A 495 13.93 -8.47 -6.87
N ASN A 496 14.59 -7.60 -6.09
CA ASN A 496 16.02 -7.72 -5.85
C ASN A 496 16.38 -8.91 -4.96
N ILE A 497 15.57 -9.16 -3.94
CA ILE A 497 15.67 -10.33 -3.06
C ILE A 497 14.48 -11.23 -3.41
N GLU A 498 14.76 -12.45 -3.85
CA GLU A 498 13.73 -13.39 -4.28
C GLU A 498 12.81 -13.77 -3.13
N ASN A 499 11.51 -13.87 -3.42
CA ASN A 499 10.52 -14.44 -2.52
C ASN A 499 9.59 -15.37 -3.32
N LEU A 500 9.64 -16.66 -3.03
CA LEU A 500 8.86 -17.68 -3.74
C LEU A 500 7.47 -17.91 -3.14
N TYR A 501 7.21 -17.40 -1.93
CA TYR A 501 5.95 -17.61 -1.22
C TYR A 501 4.82 -16.70 -1.73
N LEU A 502 5.11 -15.74 -2.61
CA LEU A 502 4.17 -14.67 -2.95
C LEU A 502 2.80 -15.16 -3.42
N TRP A 503 2.70 -16.28 -4.12
CA TRP A 503 1.41 -16.91 -4.51
C TRP A 503 1.19 -18.29 -3.86
N GLY A 504 1.93 -18.59 -2.78
CA GLY A 504 1.72 -19.80 -1.97
C GLY A 504 2.13 -21.09 -2.66
N ASN A 505 3.13 -21.05 -3.56
CA ASN A 505 3.66 -22.25 -4.19
C ASN A 505 5.15 -22.12 -4.47
N THR A 506 5.97 -22.76 -3.63
CA THR A 506 7.43 -22.69 -3.73
C THR A 506 8.05 -23.84 -4.54
N ASN A 507 7.28 -24.89 -4.86
CA ASN A 507 7.82 -26.05 -5.58
C ASN A 507 8.16 -25.70 -7.03
N PHE A 508 9.41 -26.00 -7.40
CA PHE A 508 9.84 -25.99 -8.79
C PHE A 508 9.27 -27.20 -9.56
N ALA A 509 9.11 -27.10 -10.88
CA ALA A 509 8.47 -28.18 -11.65
C ALA A 509 9.22 -29.52 -11.65
N VAL A 510 10.56 -29.55 -11.55
CA VAL A 510 11.34 -30.80 -11.58
C VAL A 510 11.41 -31.53 -10.24
N GLU A 511 11.05 -30.85 -9.15
CA GLU A 511 10.97 -31.43 -7.80
C GLU A 511 9.62 -32.11 -7.54
N GLN A 512 8.68 -31.99 -8.49
CA GLN A 512 7.35 -32.58 -8.38
C GLN A 512 7.42 -34.08 -8.67
N ALA A 513 7.61 -34.85 -7.60
CA ALA A 513 7.45 -36.29 -7.59
C ALA A 513 6.11 -36.70 -8.22
N SER A 514 6.03 -37.95 -8.69
CA SER A 514 4.90 -38.52 -9.43
C SER A 514 3.53 -38.35 -8.74
N ASP A 515 3.49 -38.06 -7.44
CA ASP A 515 2.32 -38.21 -6.56
C ASP A 515 1.85 -36.90 -5.90
N GLU A 516 2.43 -35.75 -6.23
CA GLU A 516 2.06 -34.47 -5.60
C GLU A 516 0.69 -33.95 -6.09
N LYS A 517 -0.22 -33.69 -5.13
CA LYS A 517 -1.64 -33.38 -5.37
C LYS A 517 -2.02 -31.90 -5.21
N SER A 518 -1.12 -31.00 -4.84
CA SER A 518 -1.53 -29.65 -4.44
C SER A 518 -0.40 -28.62 -4.41
N PHE A 519 -0.80 -27.37 -4.14
CA PHE A 519 0.03 -26.24 -3.74
C PHE A 519 0.85 -26.56 -2.47
N THR A 520 2.00 -25.90 -2.30
CA THR A 520 2.83 -26.05 -1.08
C THR A 520 2.21 -25.36 0.12
N ASP A 521 1.51 -24.26 -0.11
CA ASP A 521 1.02 -23.37 0.93
C ASP A 521 -0.38 -22.81 0.61
N VAL A 522 -0.92 -22.06 1.55
CA VAL A 522 -2.20 -21.35 1.48
C VAL A 522 -2.22 -20.28 0.38
N LYS A 523 -3.41 -19.84 -0.03
CA LYS A 523 -3.56 -18.60 -0.80
C LYS A 523 -3.08 -17.44 0.06
N THR A 524 -2.08 -16.71 -0.43
CA THR A 524 -1.42 -15.66 0.36
C THR A 524 -2.09 -14.31 0.18
N ILE A 525 -1.64 -13.33 0.96
CA ILE A 525 -2.05 -11.94 0.79
C ILE A 525 -1.67 -11.33 -0.57
N TYR A 526 -0.79 -11.91 -1.40
CA TYR A 526 -0.47 -11.35 -2.73
C TYR A 526 -1.06 -12.12 -3.91
N ASP A 527 -1.80 -13.21 -3.66
CA ASP A 527 -2.54 -13.90 -4.72
C ASP A 527 -3.64 -12.95 -5.26
N PRO A 528 -3.66 -12.63 -6.58
CA PRO A 528 -4.59 -11.65 -7.14
C PRO A 528 -6.04 -12.15 -7.21
N SER A 529 -6.30 -13.42 -6.95
CA SER A 529 -7.58 -14.06 -7.24
C SER A 529 -8.69 -13.63 -6.26
N PRO A 530 -9.96 -13.68 -6.69
CA PRO A 530 -11.10 -13.39 -5.82
C PRO A 530 -11.30 -14.46 -4.74
N VAL A 531 -12.21 -14.19 -3.80
CA VAL A 531 -12.59 -15.13 -2.73
C VAL A 531 -12.93 -16.51 -3.30
N GLY A 532 -12.43 -17.57 -2.66
CA GLY A 532 -12.63 -18.97 -3.07
C GLY A 532 -11.82 -19.42 -4.29
N TYR A 533 -10.95 -18.57 -4.84
CA TYR A 533 -10.05 -18.88 -5.95
C TYR A 533 -8.60 -18.54 -5.63
N ARG A 534 -7.66 -19.19 -6.31
CA ARG A 534 -6.21 -18.92 -6.29
C ARG A 534 -5.57 -19.11 -7.67
N VAL A 535 -4.33 -18.62 -7.85
CA VAL A 535 -3.57 -18.81 -9.10
C VAL A 535 -3.34 -20.31 -9.35
N ALA A 536 -3.58 -20.78 -10.58
CA ALA A 536 -3.36 -22.17 -10.96
C ALA A 536 -1.89 -22.61 -10.79
N ASN A 537 -1.66 -23.89 -10.46
CA ASN A 537 -0.32 -24.48 -10.48
C ASN A 537 0.00 -25.10 -11.86
N SER A 538 1.27 -25.41 -12.10
CA SER A 538 1.79 -25.95 -13.37
C SER A 538 1.21 -27.31 -13.79
N GLN A 539 0.55 -28.03 -12.86
CA GLN A 539 -0.07 -29.32 -13.14
C GLN A 539 -1.49 -29.21 -13.70
N THR A 540 -2.11 -28.03 -13.63
CA THR A 540 -3.53 -27.81 -13.96
C THR A 540 -3.84 -28.10 -15.43
N PHE A 541 -3.00 -27.59 -16.35
CA PHE A 541 -3.32 -27.56 -17.79
C PHE A 541 -2.50 -28.56 -18.63
N THR A 542 -1.89 -29.56 -17.99
CA THR A 542 -0.97 -30.47 -18.69
C THR A 542 -1.64 -31.34 -19.76
N TYR A 543 -2.97 -31.52 -19.68
CA TYR A 543 -3.75 -32.26 -20.68
C TYR A 543 -3.97 -31.48 -22.00
N PHE A 544 -3.52 -30.24 -22.15
CA PHE A 544 -3.69 -29.52 -23.41
C PHE A 544 -2.85 -30.12 -24.55
N VAL A 545 -1.76 -30.81 -24.21
CA VAL A 545 -0.78 -31.38 -25.14
C VAL A 545 -0.63 -32.88 -24.89
N LYS A 546 -0.51 -33.67 -25.95
CA LYS A 546 -0.33 -35.14 -25.90
C LYS A 546 1.01 -35.60 -25.33
N ASN A 547 2.04 -34.80 -25.53
CA ASN A 547 3.41 -35.13 -25.11
C ASN A 547 3.58 -34.92 -23.60
N GLU A 548 4.18 -35.90 -22.93
CA GLU A 548 4.51 -35.85 -21.49
C GLU A 548 5.34 -34.60 -21.11
N ASN A 549 6.20 -34.13 -22.01
CA ASN A 549 7.02 -32.92 -21.80
C ASN A 549 6.23 -31.60 -21.87
N GLY A 550 4.91 -31.64 -22.08
CA GLY A 550 4.04 -30.46 -22.05
C GLY A 550 4.29 -29.46 -23.19
N SER A 551 4.79 -29.92 -24.33
CA SER A 551 5.07 -29.06 -25.50
C SER A 551 4.76 -29.75 -26.81
N ASN A 552 4.10 -29.03 -27.71
CA ASN A 552 3.83 -29.51 -29.07
C ASN A 552 4.94 -29.13 -30.07
N THR A 553 6.03 -28.48 -29.64
CA THR A 553 7.11 -28.04 -30.53
C THR A 553 7.65 -29.18 -31.40
N SER A 554 7.55 -28.99 -32.71
CA SER A 554 8.05 -29.87 -33.76
C SER A 554 8.69 -29.04 -34.87
N ALA A 555 9.62 -29.62 -35.62
CA ALA A 555 10.24 -28.99 -36.80
C ALA A 555 9.24 -28.85 -37.98
N VAL A 556 8.11 -29.56 -37.96
CA VAL A 556 7.09 -29.51 -39.03
C VAL A 556 5.73 -29.15 -38.43
N ASN A 557 5.05 -28.16 -39.01
CA ASN A 557 3.83 -27.57 -38.47
C ASN A 557 2.63 -28.54 -38.40
N ALA A 558 2.42 -29.40 -39.41
CA ALA A 558 1.35 -30.41 -39.37
C ALA A 558 1.46 -31.28 -38.09
N ALA A 559 2.69 -31.68 -37.75
CA ALA A 559 2.97 -32.45 -36.53
C ALA A 559 2.81 -31.65 -35.22
N ARG A 560 2.68 -30.32 -35.23
CA ARG A 560 2.43 -29.51 -34.02
C ARG A 560 0.97 -29.56 -33.60
N LEU A 561 0.07 -29.39 -34.57
CA LEU A 561 -1.37 -29.44 -34.30
C LEU A 561 -1.79 -30.87 -33.91
N ASP A 562 -1.23 -31.89 -34.56
CA ASP A 562 -1.48 -33.32 -34.23
C ASP A 562 -1.11 -33.69 -32.78
N ARG A 563 -0.22 -32.92 -32.16
CA ARG A 563 0.24 -33.10 -30.77
C ARG A 563 -0.64 -32.40 -29.73
N LEU A 564 -1.68 -31.68 -30.15
CA LEU A 564 -2.71 -31.18 -29.24
C LEU A 564 -3.79 -32.24 -29.06
N ASN A 565 -4.38 -32.32 -27.86
CA ASN A 565 -5.52 -33.22 -27.60
C ASN A 565 -6.79 -32.76 -28.32
N TYR A 566 -6.92 -31.45 -28.57
CA TYR A 566 -8.05 -30.85 -29.27
C TYR A 566 -7.57 -29.71 -30.15
N ILE A 567 -8.09 -29.61 -31.37
CA ILE A 567 -7.74 -28.56 -32.33
C ILE A 567 -9.02 -27.81 -32.68
N LYS A 568 -9.20 -26.65 -32.05
CA LYS A 568 -10.22 -25.67 -32.44
C LYS A 568 -9.70 -24.29 -32.09
N TYR A 569 -9.87 -23.37 -33.02
CA TYR A 569 -9.45 -21.99 -32.87
C TYR A 569 -10.56 -21.05 -33.34
N ASP A 570 -10.93 -20.12 -32.47
CA ASP A 570 -11.85 -19.02 -32.78
C ASP A 570 -11.45 -17.84 -31.89
N ASN A 571 -10.59 -16.98 -32.44
CA ASN A 571 -9.92 -15.85 -31.75
C ASN A 571 -9.25 -16.21 -30.41
N GLY A 572 -8.89 -17.48 -30.26
CA GLY A 572 -8.35 -18.11 -29.06
C GLY A 572 -8.37 -19.63 -29.25
N TYR A 573 -7.52 -20.32 -28.52
CA TYR A 573 -7.47 -21.78 -28.56
C TYR A 573 -8.58 -22.36 -27.69
N TYR A 574 -9.21 -23.44 -28.16
CA TYR A 574 -10.01 -24.30 -27.30
C TYR A 574 -9.19 -25.53 -26.95
N PHE A 575 -9.28 -25.96 -25.69
CA PHE A 575 -8.68 -27.21 -25.21
C PHE A 575 -9.74 -28.06 -24.54
N MET A 576 -9.66 -29.39 -24.68
CA MET A 576 -10.57 -30.27 -23.97
C MET A 576 -10.34 -30.22 -22.47
N ALA A 577 -11.44 -30.18 -21.72
CA ALA A 577 -11.44 -30.25 -20.27
C ALA A 577 -11.04 -31.63 -19.73
N ASN A 578 -11.47 -32.68 -20.43
CA ASN A 578 -11.18 -34.07 -20.15
C ASN A 578 -11.39 -34.88 -21.45
N GLU A 579 -11.17 -36.18 -21.43
CA GLU A 579 -11.29 -37.05 -22.62
C GLU A 579 -12.70 -37.08 -23.26
N SER A 580 -13.75 -36.74 -22.51
CA SER A 580 -15.15 -36.76 -22.98
C SER A 580 -15.65 -35.40 -23.48
N ASP A 581 -14.90 -34.32 -23.26
CA ASP A 581 -15.30 -32.97 -23.66
C ASP A 581 -15.21 -32.80 -25.18
N THR A 582 -16.32 -32.45 -25.84
CA THR A 582 -16.33 -32.22 -27.29
C THR A 582 -16.32 -30.74 -27.69
N GLU A 583 -16.51 -29.83 -26.74
CA GLU A 583 -16.67 -28.39 -26.98
C GLU A 583 -15.38 -27.59 -26.74
N GLY A 584 -14.66 -27.97 -25.67
CA GLY A 584 -13.44 -27.34 -25.21
C GLY A 584 -13.65 -26.08 -24.37
N ILE A 585 -12.71 -25.82 -23.46
CA ILE A 585 -12.55 -24.56 -22.73
C ILE A 585 -11.72 -23.57 -23.55
N TRP A 586 -12.16 -22.31 -23.59
CA TRP A 586 -11.56 -21.26 -24.42
C TRP A 586 -10.45 -20.48 -23.70
N PHE A 587 -9.32 -20.30 -24.37
CA PHE A 587 -8.16 -19.52 -23.95
C PHE A 587 -7.81 -18.45 -24.99
N PRO A 588 -8.01 -17.16 -24.69
CA PRO A 588 -7.70 -16.07 -25.63
C PRO A 588 -6.20 -15.90 -25.87
N GLN A 589 -5.87 -15.13 -26.90
CA GLN A 589 -4.51 -14.61 -27.12
C GLN A 589 -4.30 -13.30 -26.34
N ASN A 590 -4.40 -13.32 -25.01
CA ASN A 590 -4.31 -12.15 -24.12
C ASN A 590 -2.97 -11.38 -24.19
N GLY A 591 -1.89 -12.08 -24.55
CA GLY A 591 -0.54 -11.54 -24.70
C GLY A 591 0.18 -11.30 -23.38
N ALA A 592 1.28 -10.56 -23.45
CA ALA A 592 2.07 -10.19 -22.29
C ALA A 592 2.64 -8.78 -22.48
N ARG A 593 2.84 -8.09 -21.35
CA ARG A 593 3.67 -6.89 -21.27
C ARG A 593 5.04 -7.30 -20.74
N ASP A 594 6.07 -7.09 -21.54
CA ASP A 594 7.43 -7.48 -21.18
C ASP A 594 8.07 -6.40 -20.30
N GLY A 595 8.86 -6.81 -19.31
CA GLY A 595 9.69 -5.92 -18.50
C GLY A 595 10.95 -5.41 -19.23
N TYR A 596 11.13 -5.81 -20.48
CA TYR A 596 12.30 -5.45 -21.28
C TYR A 596 12.14 -4.07 -21.92
N TYR A 597 12.82 -3.06 -21.34
CA TYR A 597 12.80 -1.67 -21.82
C TYR A 597 13.71 -1.39 -23.03
N LEU A 598 14.36 -2.42 -23.60
CA LEU A 598 15.25 -2.28 -24.75
C LEU A 598 14.61 -2.93 -26.00
N PRO A 599 14.83 -2.39 -27.19
CA PRO A 599 14.27 -2.99 -28.40
C PRO A 599 14.96 -4.34 -28.66
N VAL A 600 14.18 -5.38 -28.87
CA VAL A 600 14.66 -6.70 -29.29
C VAL A 600 14.91 -6.72 -30.79
N THR A 601 15.86 -7.56 -31.22
CA THR A 601 16.09 -7.80 -32.63
C THR A 601 15.04 -8.78 -33.17
N ILE A 602 14.18 -8.31 -34.05
CA ILE A 602 13.27 -9.12 -34.84
C ILE A 602 13.90 -9.47 -36.19
N TYR A 603 13.91 -10.74 -36.51
CA TYR A 603 14.39 -11.25 -37.80
C TYR A 603 13.23 -11.21 -38.79
N THR A 604 13.29 -10.29 -39.75
CA THR A 604 12.31 -10.21 -40.85
C THR A 604 12.91 -10.79 -42.12
N GLY A 605 12.08 -11.22 -43.08
CA GLY A 605 12.55 -11.65 -44.41
C GLY A 605 13.38 -10.60 -45.16
N ASN A 606 13.38 -9.35 -44.68
CA ASN A 606 14.15 -8.21 -45.19
C ASN A 606 15.28 -7.77 -44.23
N GLY A 607 15.77 -8.67 -43.37
CA GLY A 607 16.86 -8.42 -42.43
C GLY A 607 16.43 -8.16 -40.98
N ASN A 608 17.41 -7.84 -40.13
CA ASN A 608 17.23 -7.61 -38.70
C ASN A 608 16.67 -6.21 -38.45
N LYS A 609 15.51 -6.11 -37.80
CA LYS A 609 14.96 -4.84 -37.31
C LYS A 609 14.99 -4.83 -35.78
N ARG A 610 15.19 -3.66 -35.17
CA ARG A 610 15.02 -3.48 -33.72
C ARG A 610 13.60 -3.00 -33.45
N ALA A 611 12.87 -3.69 -32.58
CA ALA A 611 11.51 -3.33 -32.18
C ALA A 611 11.32 -3.60 -30.68
N TYR A 612 10.57 -2.76 -29.99
CA TYR A 612 10.15 -3.05 -28.62
C TYR A 612 9.03 -4.10 -28.65
N PHE A 613 9.10 -5.09 -27.76
CA PHE A 613 8.23 -6.25 -27.81
C PHE A 613 7.00 -6.03 -26.92
N SER A 614 5.83 -5.87 -27.55
CA SER A 614 4.54 -6.11 -26.91
C SER A 614 3.81 -7.19 -27.70
N SER A 615 3.30 -8.19 -26.97
CA SER A 615 2.56 -9.33 -27.55
C SER A 615 1.10 -9.35 -27.14
N VAL A 616 0.63 -8.27 -26.50
CA VAL A 616 -0.79 -8.04 -26.18
C VAL A 616 -1.63 -8.33 -27.41
N THR A 617 -2.71 -9.11 -27.22
CA THR A 617 -3.62 -9.63 -28.27
C THR A 617 -3.01 -10.53 -29.36
N LYS A 618 -1.73 -10.97 -29.26
CA LYS A 618 -1.05 -11.75 -30.32
C LYS A 618 -0.67 -13.18 -29.93
N THR A 619 -0.46 -13.42 -28.64
CA THR A 619 -0.05 -14.73 -28.10
C THR A 619 -0.86 -15.02 -26.84
N GLY A 620 -1.05 -16.27 -26.45
CA GLY A 620 -1.64 -16.61 -25.15
C GLY A 620 -0.54 -16.80 -24.11
N ARG A 621 -0.61 -16.11 -22.98
CA ARG A 621 0.40 -16.18 -21.91
C ARG A 621 -0.27 -16.17 -20.54
N TYR A 622 -0.07 -17.25 -19.77
CA TYR A 622 -0.78 -17.45 -18.50
C TYR A 622 0.19 -17.88 -17.42
N TRP A 623 0.20 -17.16 -16.30
CA TRP A 623 1.05 -17.52 -15.18
C TRP A 623 0.55 -18.77 -14.46
N TYR A 624 1.51 -19.52 -13.90
CA TYR A 624 1.27 -20.39 -12.77
C TYR A 624 1.80 -19.78 -11.48
N SER A 625 1.34 -20.32 -10.36
CA SER A 625 1.91 -20.08 -9.03
C SER A 625 3.35 -20.58 -8.91
N ASN A 626 3.79 -21.52 -9.76
CA ASN A 626 5.09 -22.17 -9.62
C ASN A 626 6.27 -21.32 -10.14
N PRO A 627 7.37 -21.22 -9.38
CA PRO A 627 8.63 -20.78 -9.93
C PRO A 627 9.19 -21.79 -10.94
N ALA A 628 10.08 -21.32 -11.82
CA ALA A 628 10.87 -22.19 -12.68
C ALA A 628 12.18 -22.57 -11.97
N ASP A 629 12.74 -23.74 -12.26
CA ASP A 629 14.01 -24.19 -11.70
C ASP A 629 15.07 -23.09 -11.83
N PRO A 630 15.83 -22.81 -10.77
CA PRO A 630 16.83 -21.77 -10.81
C PRO A 630 17.96 -22.18 -11.76
N LYS A 631 18.13 -21.41 -12.84
CA LYS A 631 19.40 -21.37 -13.58
C LYS A 631 20.22 -20.22 -13.03
N SER A 632 21.53 -20.41 -12.86
CA SER A 632 22.41 -19.37 -12.32
C SER A 632 22.18 -18.02 -13.02
N GLY A 633 21.72 -17.02 -12.26
CA GLY A 633 21.43 -15.67 -12.75
C GLY A 633 20.04 -15.44 -13.36
N GLU A 634 19.19 -16.46 -13.51
CA GLU A 634 17.86 -16.35 -14.14
C GLU A 634 16.74 -16.73 -13.14
N ARG A 635 16.15 -15.71 -12.49
CA ARG A 635 14.97 -15.87 -11.63
C ARG A 635 13.70 -15.75 -12.47
N ARG A 636 12.99 -16.86 -12.67
CA ARG A 636 11.89 -16.99 -13.63
C ARG A 636 10.73 -17.82 -13.07
N ALA A 637 9.60 -17.81 -13.75
CA ALA A 637 8.41 -18.57 -13.38
C ALA A 637 7.87 -19.38 -14.57
N LEU A 638 7.06 -20.40 -14.25
CA LEU A 638 6.40 -21.24 -15.23
C LEU A 638 5.12 -20.58 -15.73
N CYS A 639 4.82 -20.78 -17.01
CA CYS A 639 3.64 -20.25 -17.67
C CYS A 639 3.17 -21.16 -18.80
N ILE A 640 1.91 -21.00 -19.20
CA ILE A 640 1.45 -21.42 -20.53
C ILE A 640 1.91 -20.39 -21.55
N SER A 641 2.38 -20.87 -22.70
CA SER A 641 2.70 -20.07 -23.88
C SER A 641 2.04 -20.62 -25.12
N MET A 642 1.28 -19.78 -25.81
CA MET A 642 0.58 -20.12 -27.05
C MET A 642 0.90 -19.09 -28.14
N SER A 643 1.48 -19.52 -29.26
CA SER A 643 1.69 -18.63 -30.41
C SER A 643 0.44 -18.54 -31.29
N SER A 644 0.41 -17.57 -32.20
CA SER A 644 -0.78 -17.34 -33.04
C SER A 644 -1.13 -18.57 -33.86
N TYR A 645 -2.42 -18.81 -34.04
CA TYR A 645 -2.92 -19.89 -34.89
C TYR A 645 -2.83 -19.48 -36.36
N VAL A 646 -2.31 -20.39 -37.20
CA VAL A 646 -2.25 -20.22 -38.66
C VAL A 646 -2.68 -21.53 -39.31
N GLU A 647 -3.79 -21.46 -40.03
CA GLU A 647 -4.28 -22.54 -40.89
C GLU A 647 -3.27 -22.80 -42.02
N ASN A 648 -2.89 -24.06 -42.25
CA ASN A 648 -1.95 -24.46 -43.31
C ASN A 648 -0.57 -23.78 -43.25
N ASN A 649 -0.01 -23.58 -42.05
CA ASN A 649 1.35 -23.05 -41.91
C ASN A 649 2.40 -24.02 -42.49
N ASN A 650 3.13 -23.56 -43.52
CA ASN A 650 4.20 -24.32 -44.19
C ASN A 650 5.60 -24.03 -43.63
N SER A 651 5.71 -23.26 -42.55
CA SER A 651 6.98 -22.96 -41.91
C SER A 651 7.56 -24.20 -41.21
N ASN A 652 8.80 -24.49 -41.54
CA ASN A 652 9.65 -25.53 -40.94
C ASN A 652 10.57 -24.99 -39.82
N ILE A 653 10.43 -23.71 -39.45
CA ILE A 653 11.20 -23.11 -38.36
C ILE A 653 10.57 -23.56 -37.04
N SER A 654 11.35 -24.18 -36.15
CA SER A 654 10.89 -24.75 -34.86
C SER A 654 10.10 -23.78 -33.97
N ASN A 655 10.27 -22.47 -34.17
CA ASN A 655 9.69 -21.39 -33.35
C ASN A 655 8.59 -20.59 -34.08
N SER A 656 8.02 -21.11 -35.16
CA SER A 656 6.91 -20.46 -35.87
C SER A 656 5.53 -20.81 -35.27
N TYR A 657 4.46 -20.20 -35.78
CA TYR A 657 3.04 -20.34 -35.40
C TYR A 657 2.56 -21.74 -34.96
N ASN A 658 1.40 -21.81 -34.29
CA ASN A 658 0.74 -23.02 -33.75
C ASN A 658 1.49 -23.75 -32.61
N GLN A 659 2.32 -23.04 -31.86
CA GLN A 659 3.06 -23.58 -30.73
C GLN A 659 2.25 -23.44 -29.44
N VAL A 660 2.12 -24.53 -28.69
CA VAL A 660 1.55 -24.57 -27.34
C VAL A 660 2.57 -25.24 -26.42
N GLN A 661 2.95 -24.52 -25.37
CA GLN A 661 3.83 -24.99 -24.31
C GLN A 661 3.11 -24.76 -22.99
N VAL A 662 2.73 -25.84 -22.31
CA VAL A 662 2.05 -25.74 -21.02
C VAL A 662 3.00 -25.48 -19.87
N ASN A 663 4.32 -25.67 -20.05
CA ASN A 663 5.37 -25.41 -19.05
C ASN A 663 6.51 -24.58 -19.66
N ASN A 664 6.19 -23.44 -20.25
CA ASN A 664 7.21 -22.50 -20.71
C ASN A 664 7.77 -21.70 -19.53
N ILE A 665 9.00 -21.20 -19.67
CA ILE A 665 9.66 -20.38 -18.66
C ILE A 665 9.68 -18.93 -19.13
N LEU A 666 9.27 -17.99 -18.28
CA LEU A 666 9.34 -16.56 -18.56
C LEU A 666 9.82 -15.76 -17.34
N LYS A 667 10.27 -14.53 -17.60
CA LYS A 667 10.78 -13.58 -16.61
C LYS A 667 9.65 -13.12 -15.70
N ARG A 668 9.90 -13.10 -14.39
CA ARG A 668 8.90 -12.62 -13.40
C ARG A 668 8.68 -11.12 -13.50
N SER A 669 9.60 -10.39 -14.12
CA SER A 669 9.44 -8.96 -14.45
C SER A 669 8.40 -8.69 -15.55
N SER A 670 7.98 -9.70 -16.33
CA SER A 670 6.89 -9.58 -17.30
C SER A 670 5.51 -9.70 -16.62
N ALA A 671 4.47 -9.14 -17.24
CA ALA A 671 3.08 -9.29 -16.81
C ALA A 671 2.27 -10.15 -17.80
N LEU A 672 1.55 -11.15 -17.26
CA LEU A 672 0.78 -12.16 -18.02
C LEU A 672 -0.62 -12.34 -17.39
N ALA A 673 -1.55 -12.95 -18.10
CA ALA A 673 -2.87 -13.23 -17.54
C ALA A 673 -2.82 -14.34 -16.49
N VAL A 674 -3.87 -14.41 -15.69
CA VAL A 674 -4.08 -15.45 -14.68
C VAL A 674 -5.43 -16.13 -14.97
N ARG A 675 -5.41 -17.46 -15.00
CA ARG A 675 -6.60 -18.32 -15.00
C ARG A 675 -6.65 -19.02 -13.65
N CYS A 676 -7.64 -18.69 -12.82
CA CYS A 676 -7.68 -19.15 -11.44
C CYS A 676 -8.25 -20.58 -11.33
N VAL A 677 -7.92 -21.25 -10.24
CA VAL A 677 -8.58 -22.50 -9.79
C VAL A 677 -9.22 -22.26 -8.43
N ARG A 678 -10.18 -23.11 -8.03
CA ARG A 678 -10.71 -23.10 -6.67
C ARG A 678 -9.59 -23.36 -5.66
N GLU A 679 -9.65 -22.66 -4.53
CA GLU A 679 -8.67 -22.78 -3.43
C GLU A 679 -8.57 -24.18 -2.85
#